data_AF-A0A8T1WV08-F1
#
_entry.id   AF-A0A8T1WV08-F1
#
_cell.length_a   1.000
_cell.length_b   1.000
_cell.length_c   1.000
_cell.angle_alpha   90.00
_cell.angle_beta   90.00
_cell.angle_gamma   90.00
#
_symmetry.space_group_name_H-M   'P 1'
#
loop_
_entity.id
_entity.type
_entity.pdbx_description
1 polymer ?
#
loop_
_entity_poly.entity_id
_entity_poly.type
_entity_poly.pdbx_seq_one_letter_code
_entity_poly.pdbx_strand_id
1 'polypeptide(L)'
;MDGNGVAFSTDVEPLLAETRAHLLHKQPDRARASFLRLPELETRRKSYLEATLRDFYAAGLYDVPVLLTFLEALPNWNWTLDGCAVLHSVSSALRAPSSEAGGGGNALRALEARQRKFPQLPLAFFLLKLMSHLEGSARVRAESYWYKWVSPTLRAVASGQPLELRILSRTGRSEYREGNASKEELLYAPGNAGTYDTDRRNVLCWVEESEEDAAWPEDKDRTKAQWRLIPADTHTDTFLVQSVRFEEFVYSADYAKFKRDAKGKTRSRVFTWRKAQESPGPAGKWQLVALSGHEREIFALYNPYQREFLYAPTADMMDSKRRHVLTRAAPDGSREESADEGGAMWCAWRIAPAQQSPMERGVEAFFAKQYPVAVEQLTLAIQDLPDNTEHVKCFAYRMTANLRLRRFDLVAPDFQAIQELGGDKAAIFHGLAHLWEENASYLAAMVASSSDAQVKALEIETSPENPFFMRHQLAKGDDCFVRRDFQAAIACYQEAATCTASIDASPNGLEDPESTRQRVRAYVSCAKCFYGMDEMENAWQYLNIAHDIAGLSVESEASIFLWKGKCRRVQKDYDDSLQLLEKAFDRASAASAAPAYLPSAANAPLSASMLKRSILMEMKVVGLLRQGVYDTLLSTEASESASQPAGSNESDAEKTLTQMMETFHCPLSLELMDDPVTTPDGNTYERAMIEQHLEVNGCFDPLTRAPLTKSQLHPNRALKQLMETLLSDHRLGLLLASCSA
;
A
#
# COMPACT_ATOMS: atom_id res chain seq x y z
N MET A 1 -21.64 11.82 13.15
CA MET A 1 -20.79 12.51 14.13
C MET A 1 -19.66 11.55 14.44
N ASP A 2 -18.55 11.65 13.72
CA ASP A 2 -17.32 10.90 14.01
C ASP A 2 -16.17 11.88 13.75
N GLY A 3 -15.70 12.52 14.81
CA GLY A 3 -14.67 13.55 14.77
C GLY A 3 -13.29 12.94 14.96
N ASN A 4 -12.63 12.55 13.86
CA ASN A 4 -11.18 12.39 13.83
C ASN A 4 -10.53 13.76 13.57
N GLY A 5 -10.62 14.65 14.55
CA GLY A 5 -9.87 15.90 14.53
C GLY A 5 -8.44 15.63 14.97
N VAL A 6 -7.51 15.57 14.00
CA VAL A 6 -6.07 15.62 14.31
C VAL A 6 -5.81 16.99 14.96
N ALA A 7 -5.54 17.00 16.26
CA ALA A 7 -5.23 18.24 16.98
C ALA A 7 -3.87 18.77 16.50
N PHE A 8 -3.89 19.74 15.61
CA PHE A 8 -2.68 20.46 15.19
C PHE A 8 -2.23 21.41 16.31
N SER A 9 -0.92 21.61 16.45
CA SER A 9 -0.35 22.59 17.38
C SER A 9 -0.88 24.00 17.08
N THR A 10 -0.99 24.86 18.11
CA THR A 10 -1.57 26.22 18.03
C THR A 10 -0.98 27.10 16.92
N ASP A 11 0.24 26.83 16.46
CA ASP A 11 0.95 27.63 15.46
C ASP A 11 0.63 27.25 14.00
N VAL A 12 -0.02 26.11 13.75
CA VAL A 12 -0.25 25.56 12.39
C VAL A 12 -1.60 25.98 11.80
N GLU A 13 -2.65 26.01 12.62
CA GLU A 13 -4.01 26.40 12.19
C GLU A 13 -4.12 27.78 11.53
N PRO A 14 -3.44 28.86 11.99
CA PRO A 14 -3.54 30.16 11.33
C PRO A 14 -2.98 30.16 9.90
N LEU A 15 -1.91 29.39 9.65
CA LEU A 15 -1.34 29.24 8.30
C LEU A 15 -2.25 28.42 7.39
N LEU A 16 -2.90 27.37 7.91
CA LEU A 16 -3.92 26.62 7.17
C LEU A 16 -5.16 27.49 6.89
N ALA A 17 -5.55 28.37 7.81
CA ALA A 17 -6.62 29.33 7.56
C ALA A 17 -6.26 30.33 6.46
N GLU A 18 -5.00 30.81 6.44
CA GLU A 18 -4.47 31.70 5.39
C GLU A 18 -4.51 31.03 4.01
N THR A 19 -4.07 29.76 3.89
CA THR A 19 -4.11 29.01 2.63
C THR A 19 -5.54 28.83 2.13
N ARG A 20 -6.47 28.43 3.00
CA ARG A 20 -7.89 28.27 2.68
C ARG A 20 -8.50 29.59 2.20
N ALA A 21 -8.19 30.71 2.86
CA ALA A 21 -8.68 32.03 2.46
C ALA A 21 -8.21 32.43 1.04
N HIS A 22 -6.93 32.19 0.72
CA HIS A 22 -6.41 32.46 -0.63
C HIS A 22 -7.05 31.58 -1.71
N LEU A 23 -7.33 30.30 -1.41
CA LEU A 23 -8.06 29.42 -2.33
C LEU A 23 -9.50 29.91 -2.56
N LEU A 24 -10.20 30.34 -1.50
CA LEU A 24 -11.54 30.94 -1.63
C LEU A 24 -11.52 32.22 -2.47
N HIS A 25 -10.45 33.00 -2.40
CA HIS A 25 -10.26 34.23 -3.18
C HIS A 25 -9.69 34.00 -4.59
N LYS A 26 -9.63 32.73 -5.05
CA LYS A 26 -9.13 32.34 -6.38
C LYS A 26 -7.69 32.78 -6.64
N GLN A 27 -6.84 32.76 -5.61
CA GLN A 27 -5.42 33.15 -5.69
C GLN A 27 -4.51 31.92 -5.43
N PRO A 28 -4.37 30.98 -6.40
CA PRO A 28 -3.65 29.72 -6.19
C PRO A 28 -2.16 29.93 -5.87
N ASP A 29 -1.50 30.94 -6.45
CA ASP A 29 -0.08 31.22 -6.19
C ASP A 29 0.19 31.67 -4.76
N ARG A 30 -0.72 32.49 -4.20
CA ARG A 30 -0.63 32.94 -2.80
C ARG A 30 -1.00 31.82 -1.83
N ALA A 31 -1.96 30.98 -2.20
CA ALA A 31 -2.27 29.76 -1.46
C ALA A 31 -1.06 28.82 -1.40
N ARG A 32 -0.32 28.66 -2.51
CA ARG A 32 0.94 27.91 -2.53
C ARG A 32 1.98 28.53 -1.60
N ALA A 33 2.20 29.83 -1.70
CA ALA A 33 3.21 30.52 -0.88
C ALA A 33 2.94 30.38 0.63
N SER A 34 1.67 30.49 1.04
CA SER A 34 1.25 30.25 2.43
C SER A 34 1.38 28.78 2.83
N PHE A 35 1.06 27.84 1.94
CA PHE A 35 1.14 26.40 2.23
C PHE A 35 2.58 25.93 2.44
N LEU A 36 3.53 26.49 1.68
CA LEU A 36 4.96 26.17 1.80
C LEU A 36 5.61 26.70 3.09
N ARG A 37 4.92 27.55 3.85
CA ARG A 37 5.38 28.05 5.16
C ARG A 37 5.07 27.10 6.32
N LEU A 38 4.34 26.00 6.09
CA LEU A 38 3.98 25.05 7.13
C LEU A 38 5.20 24.25 7.63
N PRO A 39 5.33 23.98 8.94
CA PRO A 39 6.44 23.20 9.49
C PRO A 39 6.27 21.71 9.19
N GLU A 40 7.39 20.98 9.04
CA GLU A 40 7.42 19.52 8.84
C GLU A 40 6.63 19.03 7.61
N LEU A 41 6.66 19.79 6.50
CA LEU A 41 5.89 19.47 5.29
C LEU A 41 6.18 18.07 4.74
N GLU A 42 7.42 17.59 4.75
CA GLU A 42 7.75 16.29 4.15
C GLU A 42 7.06 15.11 4.85
N THR A 43 6.95 15.16 6.18
CA THR A 43 6.34 14.10 7.01
C THR A 43 4.82 14.27 7.14
N ARG A 44 4.32 15.50 7.28
CA ARG A 44 2.91 15.79 7.57
C ARG A 44 2.07 16.25 6.36
N ARG A 45 2.64 16.36 5.15
CA ARG A 45 1.93 16.87 3.95
C ARG A 45 0.54 16.29 3.72
N LYS A 46 0.35 14.97 3.87
CA LYS A 46 -0.94 14.32 3.61
C LYS A 46 -2.00 14.87 4.56
N SER A 47 -1.66 14.98 5.85
CA SER A 47 -2.56 15.52 6.88
C SER A 47 -2.88 17.00 6.64
N TYR A 48 -1.91 17.81 6.19
CA TYR A 48 -2.14 19.22 5.88
C TYR A 48 -2.97 19.43 4.62
N LEU A 49 -2.70 18.68 3.55
CA LEU A 49 -3.51 18.70 2.33
C LEU A 49 -4.95 18.28 2.64
N GLU A 50 -5.11 17.23 3.44
CA GLU A 50 -6.42 16.77 3.90
C GLU A 50 -7.14 17.84 4.72
N ALA A 51 -6.50 18.43 5.72
CA ALA A 51 -7.08 19.50 6.53
C ALA A 51 -7.40 20.77 5.71
N THR A 52 -6.62 21.09 4.68
CA THR A 52 -6.83 22.27 3.84
C THR A 52 -7.98 22.09 2.86
N LEU A 53 -8.07 20.90 2.25
CA LEU A 53 -8.94 20.65 1.11
C LEU A 53 -10.26 19.98 1.49
N ARG A 54 -10.25 18.99 2.39
CA ARG A 54 -11.35 18.02 2.58
C ARG A 54 -12.69 18.69 2.89
N ASP A 55 -12.75 19.47 3.97
CA ASP A 55 -14.02 20.01 4.48
C ASP A 55 -14.59 21.12 3.59
N PHE A 56 -13.73 22.01 3.11
CA PHE A 56 -14.13 23.12 2.25
C PHE A 56 -14.54 22.64 0.84
N TYR A 57 -13.84 21.64 0.31
CA TYR A 57 -14.25 20.98 -0.92
C TYR A 57 -15.57 20.24 -0.74
N ALA A 58 -15.76 19.52 0.37
CA ALA A 58 -17.02 18.84 0.67
C ALA A 58 -18.21 19.81 0.81
N ALA A 59 -17.96 21.00 1.35
CA ALA A 59 -18.95 22.09 1.44
C ALA A 59 -19.26 22.75 0.07
N GLY A 60 -18.51 22.42 -0.99
CA GLY A 60 -18.67 23.01 -2.32
C GLY A 60 -18.22 24.47 -2.41
N LEU A 61 -17.32 24.91 -1.52
CA LEU A 61 -16.85 26.30 -1.45
C LEU A 61 -15.71 26.59 -2.44
N TYR A 62 -15.00 25.55 -2.88
CA TYR A 62 -13.87 25.69 -3.80
C TYR A 62 -14.27 25.45 -5.25
N ASP A 63 -13.67 26.24 -6.13
CA ASP A 63 -13.73 26.04 -7.58
C ASP A 63 -12.72 24.96 -7.97
N VAL A 64 -13.19 23.86 -8.60
CA VAL A 64 -12.33 22.74 -9.02
C VAL A 64 -11.14 23.19 -9.87
N PRO A 65 -11.28 24.11 -10.86
CA PRO A 65 -10.15 24.53 -11.67
C PRO A 65 -9.05 25.22 -10.85
N VAL A 66 -9.45 26.05 -9.87
CA VAL A 66 -8.52 26.76 -8.98
C VAL A 66 -7.75 25.77 -8.11
N LEU A 67 -8.43 24.74 -7.59
CA LEU A 67 -7.78 23.68 -6.82
C LEU A 67 -6.76 22.92 -7.66
N LEU A 68 -7.11 22.55 -8.90
CA LEU A 68 -6.19 21.85 -9.80
C LEU A 68 -4.98 22.73 -10.15
N THR A 69 -5.15 24.03 -10.38
CA THR A 69 -4.03 24.96 -10.57
C THR A 69 -3.14 25.06 -9.34
N PHE A 70 -3.72 25.11 -8.13
CA PHE A 70 -2.95 25.08 -6.88
C PHE A 70 -2.14 23.78 -6.74
N LEU A 71 -2.75 22.62 -7.03
CA LEU A 71 -2.08 21.32 -6.96
C LEU A 71 -0.97 21.18 -8.01
N GLU A 72 -1.18 21.69 -9.22
CA GLU A 72 -0.18 21.73 -10.30
C GLU A 72 1.04 22.58 -9.90
N ALA A 73 0.81 23.64 -9.12
CA ALA A 73 1.86 24.53 -8.68
C ALA A 73 2.70 23.96 -7.52
N LEU A 74 2.38 22.79 -6.94
CA LEU A 74 3.18 22.22 -5.86
C LEU A 74 4.59 21.79 -6.33
N PRO A 75 5.62 21.88 -5.47
CA PRO A 75 7.01 21.67 -5.87
C PRO A 75 7.38 20.23 -6.23
N ASN A 76 6.58 19.24 -5.80
CA ASN A 76 6.83 17.83 -6.05
C ASN A 76 5.55 17.14 -6.50
N TRP A 77 5.65 16.34 -7.56
CA TRP A 77 4.54 15.57 -8.12
C TRP A 77 3.90 14.60 -7.13
N ASN A 78 4.67 14.06 -6.18
CA ASN A 78 4.12 13.24 -5.11
C ASN A 78 3.12 14.02 -4.25
N TRP A 79 3.32 15.33 -4.06
CA TRP A 79 2.42 16.16 -3.27
C TRP A 79 1.16 16.50 -4.07
N THR A 80 1.32 16.78 -5.36
CA THR A 80 0.21 16.94 -6.30
C THR A 80 -0.68 15.69 -6.30
N LEU A 81 -0.09 14.50 -6.38
CA LEU A 81 -0.79 13.22 -6.34
C LEU A 81 -1.49 12.96 -5.01
N ASP A 82 -0.86 13.29 -3.87
CA ASP A 82 -1.48 13.23 -2.55
C ASP A 82 -2.70 14.16 -2.46
N GLY A 83 -2.62 15.38 -3.01
CA GLY A 83 -3.75 16.32 -3.07
C GLY A 83 -4.89 15.84 -3.97
N CYS A 84 -4.56 15.28 -5.14
CA CYS A 84 -5.54 14.64 -6.03
C CYS A 84 -6.29 13.50 -5.34
N ALA A 85 -5.59 12.71 -4.49
CA ALA A 85 -6.20 11.64 -3.73
C ALA A 85 -7.24 12.16 -2.73
N VAL A 86 -6.98 13.30 -2.07
CA VAL A 86 -7.96 13.97 -1.20
C VAL A 86 -9.20 14.38 -2.00
N LEU A 87 -9.04 15.07 -3.13
CA LEU A 87 -10.17 15.50 -3.97
C LEU A 87 -11.00 14.32 -4.48
N HIS A 88 -10.34 13.25 -4.93
CA HIS A 88 -11.01 12.03 -5.36
C HIS A 88 -11.78 11.37 -4.21
N SER A 89 -11.17 11.25 -3.02
CA SER A 89 -11.81 10.60 -1.88
C SER A 89 -13.12 11.29 -1.46
N VAL A 90 -13.12 12.62 -1.42
CA VAL A 90 -14.31 13.43 -1.09
C VAL A 90 -15.34 13.35 -2.22
N SER A 91 -14.91 13.52 -3.47
CA SER A 91 -15.81 13.43 -4.64
C SER A 91 -16.48 12.06 -4.71
N SER A 92 -15.72 10.97 -4.53
CA SER A 92 -16.23 9.61 -4.52
C SER A 92 -17.26 9.39 -3.40
N ALA A 93 -16.97 9.84 -2.18
CA ALA A 93 -17.90 9.74 -1.06
C ALA A 93 -19.21 10.51 -1.28
N LEU A 94 -19.15 11.73 -1.84
CA LEU A 94 -20.33 12.57 -2.07
C LEU A 94 -21.15 12.13 -3.28
N ARG A 95 -20.51 11.48 -4.27
CA ARG A 95 -21.17 10.93 -5.47
C ARG A 95 -21.71 9.52 -5.25
N ALA A 96 -21.32 8.83 -4.17
CA ALA A 96 -21.73 7.46 -3.94
C ALA A 96 -23.26 7.34 -3.90
N PRO A 97 -23.84 6.35 -4.62
CA PRO A 97 -25.25 6.04 -4.45
C PRO A 97 -25.47 5.62 -3.00
N SER A 98 -26.53 6.13 -2.36
CA SER A 98 -26.91 5.68 -1.03
C SER A 98 -27.25 4.18 -1.11
N SER A 99 -26.57 3.35 -0.31
CA SER A 99 -26.55 1.88 -0.33
C SER A 99 -27.91 1.16 -0.30
N GLU A 100 -29.03 1.88 -0.27
CA GLU A 100 -30.39 1.32 -0.19
C GLU A 100 -31.42 2.10 -1.03
N ALA A 101 -30.99 2.80 -2.07
CA ALA A 101 -31.96 3.38 -2.99
C ALA A 101 -32.44 2.31 -3.99
N GLY A 102 -33.30 1.40 -3.55
CA GLY A 102 -34.33 0.79 -4.41
C GLY A 102 -35.35 1.83 -4.91
N GLY A 103 -34.91 3.06 -5.15
CA GLY A 103 -35.72 4.25 -5.25
C GLY A 103 -35.82 4.69 -6.70
N GLY A 104 -37.06 4.84 -7.18
CA GLY A 104 -37.37 5.34 -8.51
C GLY A 104 -36.85 6.76 -8.81
N GLY A 105 -37.53 7.48 -9.70
CA GLY A 105 -36.99 8.71 -10.31
C GLY A 105 -36.56 9.86 -9.38
N ASN A 106 -36.95 9.85 -8.10
CA ASN A 106 -36.52 10.85 -7.12
C ASN A 106 -35.08 10.60 -6.63
N ALA A 107 -34.68 9.34 -6.41
CA ALA A 107 -33.32 9.02 -5.99
C ALA A 107 -32.32 9.33 -7.12
N LEU A 108 -32.72 9.05 -8.36
CA LEU A 108 -31.94 9.38 -9.56
C LEU A 108 -31.74 10.90 -9.72
N ARG A 109 -32.78 11.71 -9.50
CA ARG A 109 -32.67 13.19 -9.51
C ARG A 109 -31.77 13.71 -8.39
N ALA A 110 -31.86 13.15 -7.18
CA ALA A 110 -30.98 13.52 -6.09
C ALA A 110 -29.52 13.12 -6.34
N LEU A 111 -29.30 12.02 -7.05
CA LEU A 111 -27.96 11.57 -7.45
C LEU A 111 -27.38 12.47 -8.56
N GLU A 112 -28.18 12.80 -9.58
CA GLU A 112 -27.80 13.77 -10.63
C GLU A 112 -27.40 15.12 -10.05
N ALA A 113 -28.23 15.68 -9.16
CA ALA A 113 -27.95 16.97 -8.52
C ALA A 113 -26.64 16.96 -7.72
N ARG A 114 -26.29 15.83 -7.08
CA ARG A 114 -25.01 15.65 -6.37
C ARG A 114 -23.84 15.55 -7.35
N GLN A 115 -23.93 14.70 -8.38
CA GLN A 115 -22.85 14.51 -9.35
C GLN A 115 -22.57 15.79 -10.16
N ARG A 116 -23.60 16.62 -10.42
CA ARG A 116 -23.44 17.92 -11.08
C ARG A 116 -22.60 18.91 -10.27
N LYS A 117 -22.63 18.84 -8.93
CA LYS A 117 -21.83 19.70 -8.04
C LYS A 117 -20.37 19.26 -7.95
N PHE A 118 -20.09 17.97 -8.20
CA PHE A 118 -18.75 17.38 -8.04
C PHE A 118 -18.32 16.68 -9.33
N PRO A 119 -17.92 17.42 -10.37
CA PRO A 119 -17.53 16.84 -11.65
C PRO A 119 -16.25 15.99 -11.53
N GLN A 120 -16.17 14.90 -12.29
CA GLN A 120 -15.01 13.99 -12.31
C GLN A 120 -14.08 14.28 -13.50
N LEU A 121 -14.63 14.83 -14.58
CA LEU A 121 -13.91 15.06 -15.82
C LEU A 121 -12.69 15.99 -15.67
N PRO A 122 -12.74 17.10 -14.88
CA PRO A 122 -11.58 17.97 -14.71
C PRO A 122 -10.39 17.24 -14.09
N LEU A 123 -10.62 16.39 -13.09
CA LEU A 123 -9.57 15.60 -12.45
C LEU A 123 -9.02 14.54 -13.41
N ALA A 124 -9.87 13.93 -14.24
CA ALA A 124 -9.43 12.98 -15.26
C ALA A 124 -8.50 13.64 -16.30
N PHE A 125 -8.88 14.79 -16.87
CA PHE A 125 -8.01 15.53 -17.78
C PHE A 125 -6.71 15.98 -17.12
N PHE A 126 -6.79 16.39 -15.85
CA PHE A 126 -5.61 16.77 -15.08
C PHE A 126 -4.64 15.58 -14.92
N LEU A 127 -5.14 14.40 -14.55
CA LEU A 127 -4.32 13.18 -14.46
C LEU A 127 -3.72 12.78 -15.80
N LEU A 128 -4.50 12.87 -16.89
CA LEU A 128 -4.01 12.57 -18.24
C LEU A 128 -2.87 13.52 -18.64
N LYS A 129 -3.03 14.83 -18.39
CA LYS A 129 -1.98 15.83 -18.61
C LYS A 129 -0.75 15.52 -17.75
N LEU A 130 -0.96 15.26 -16.46
CA LEU A 130 0.10 14.98 -15.49
C LEU A 130 0.92 13.75 -15.92
N MET A 131 0.29 12.64 -16.29
CA MET A 131 0.98 11.43 -16.76
C MET A 131 1.90 11.67 -17.96
N SER A 132 1.60 12.65 -18.82
CA SER A 132 2.46 12.98 -19.96
C SER A 132 3.77 13.68 -19.57
N HIS A 133 3.83 14.26 -18.37
CA HIS A 133 4.99 14.98 -17.84
C HIS A 133 5.75 14.21 -16.73
N LEU A 134 5.23 13.06 -16.30
CA LEU A 134 5.83 12.28 -15.22
C LEU A 134 6.75 11.17 -15.75
N GLU A 135 7.76 10.84 -14.95
CA GLU A 135 8.68 9.73 -15.19
C GLU A 135 8.82 8.86 -13.92
N GLY A 136 9.36 7.65 -14.08
CA GLY A 136 9.64 6.74 -12.98
C GLY A 136 8.42 6.41 -12.09
N SER A 137 8.64 6.40 -10.77
CA SER A 137 7.64 5.97 -9.78
C SER A 137 6.40 6.87 -9.70
N ALA A 138 6.56 8.17 -9.93
CA ALA A 138 5.45 9.12 -9.92
C ALA A 138 4.47 8.83 -11.06
N ARG A 139 4.98 8.50 -12.26
CA ARG A 139 4.15 8.12 -13.41
C ARG A 139 3.37 6.85 -13.13
N VAL A 140 4.03 5.81 -12.60
CA VAL A 140 3.37 4.54 -12.25
C VAL A 140 2.26 4.76 -11.22
N ARG A 141 2.48 5.64 -10.24
CA ARG A 141 1.45 6.01 -9.27
C ARG A 141 0.28 6.75 -9.92
N ALA A 142 0.56 7.72 -10.79
CA ALA A 142 -0.48 8.44 -11.53
C ALA A 142 -1.30 7.51 -12.44
N GLU A 143 -0.64 6.56 -13.11
CA GLU A 143 -1.30 5.51 -13.91
C GLU A 143 -2.19 4.61 -13.03
N SER A 144 -1.72 4.21 -11.85
CA SER A 144 -2.57 3.45 -10.92
C SER A 144 -3.84 4.23 -10.51
N TYR A 145 -3.72 5.53 -10.29
CA TYR A 145 -4.86 6.41 -10.00
C TYR A 145 -5.78 6.59 -11.20
N TRP A 146 -5.22 6.66 -12.40
CA TRP A 146 -5.97 6.70 -13.64
C TRP A 146 -6.92 5.51 -13.77
N TYR A 147 -6.42 4.28 -13.55
CA TYR A 147 -7.26 3.09 -13.59
C TYR A 147 -8.17 2.94 -12.36
N LYS A 148 -7.68 3.27 -11.15
CA LYS A 148 -8.46 3.14 -9.90
C LYS A 148 -9.60 4.14 -9.79
N TRP A 149 -9.41 5.39 -10.22
CA TRP A 149 -10.34 6.50 -9.98
C TRP A 149 -11.23 6.78 -11.18
N VAL A 150 -10.68 6.80 -12.39
CA VAL A 150 -11.40 7.19 -13.61
C VAL A 150 -12.04 5.96 -14.27
N SER A 151 -13.35 5.99 -14.52
CA SER A 151 -14.06 4.88 -15.15
C SER A 151 -13.55 4.64 -16.58
N PRO A 152 -13.68 3.41 -17.13
CA PRO A 152 -13.27 3.12 -18.51
C PRO A 152 -13.91 4.09 -19.52
N THR A 153 -15.18 4.42 -19.31
CA THR A 153 -15.93 5.41 -20.09
C THR A 153 -15.27 6.79 -20.08
N LEU A 154 -14.95 7.31 -18.89
CA LEU A 154 -14.36 8.65 -18.74
C LEU A 154 -12.91 8.69 -19.24
N ARG A 155 -12.17 7.57 -19.13
CA ARG A 155 -10.83 7.45 -19.73
C ARG A 155 -10.88 7.51 -21.25
N ALA A 156 -11.81 6.77 -21.87
CA ALA A 156 -12.04 6.82 -23.30
C ALA A 156 -12.51 8.20 -23.78
N VAL A 157 -13.36 8.89 -22.99
CA VAL A 157 -13.73 10.30 -23.26
C VAL A 157 -12.51 11.19 -23.26
N ALA A 158 -11.68 11.10 -22.22
CA ALA A 158 -10.50 11.96 -22.07
C ALA A 158 -9.42 11.68 -23.12
N SER A 159 -9.30 10.43 -23.60
CA SER A 159 -8.39 10.03 -24.68
C SER A 159 -8.98 10.19 -26.08
N GLY A 160 -10.26 10.56 -26.21
CA GLY A 160 -10.95 10.69 -27.49
C GLY A 160 -11.24 9.37 -28.21
N GLN A 161 -11.23 8.25 -27.48
CA GLN A 161 -11.50 6.91 -28.02
C GLN A 161 -13.00 6.70 -28.32
N PRO A 162 -13.33 5.86 -29.32
CA PRO A 162 -14.72 5.50 -29.61
C PRO A 162 -15.31 4.62 -28.50
N LEU A 163 -16.59 4.84 -28.23
CA LEU A 163 -17.40 4.15 -27.22
C LEU A 163 -18.56 3.42 -27.87
N GLU A 164 -19.02 2.35 -27.23
CA GLU A 164 -20.29 1.68 -27.52
C GLU A 164 -21.26 1.91 -26.37
N LEU A 165 -22.52 2.24 -26.72
CA LEU A 165 -23.59 2.47 -25.76
C LEU A 165 -24.59 1.31 -25.87
N ARG A 166 -24.77 0.56 -24.79
CA ARG A 166 -25.70 -0.57 -24.74
C ARG A 166 -26.74 -0.37 -23.64
N ILE A 167 -28.02 -0.48 -23.96
CA ILE A 167 -29.08 -0.36 -22.97
C ILE A 167 -29.35 -1.71 -22.30
N LEU A 168 -29.52 -1.71 -20.99
CA LEU A 168 -29.68 -2.94 -20.17
C LEU A 168 -31.11 -3.51 -20.13
N SER A 169 -32.08 -2.92 -20.86
CA SER A 169 -33.50 -3.21 -20.64
C SER A 169 -34.09 -4.26 -21.58
N ARG A 170 -34.51 -5.41 -21.00
CA ARG A 170 -35.75 -6.12 -21.36
C ARG A 170 -36.43 -6.76 -20.12
N THR A 171 -37.62 -6.25 -19.79
CA THR A 171 -38.72 -6.78 -18.93
C THR A 171 -38.95 -6.15 -17.56
N GLY A 172 -40.20 -5.72 -17.34
CA GLY A 172 -40.76 -5.21 -16.09
C GLY A 172 -41.03 -6.28 -15.03
N ARG A 173 -40.09 -7.22 -14.82
CA ARG A 173 -40.09 -8.09 -13.64
C ARG A 173 -38.79 -7.88 -12.87
N SER A 174 -38.93 -7.90 -11.55
CA SER A 174 -37.95 -7.55 -10.52
C SER A 174 -36.69 -8.43 -10.46
N GLU A 175 -36.29 -9.07 -11.56
CA GLU A 175 -35.26 -10.12 -11.58
C GLU A 175 -33.87 -9.60 -12.03
N TYR A 176 -33.77 -8.40 -12.60
CA TYR A 176 -32.48 -7.83 -13.02
C TYR A 176 -31.95 -6.83 -11.98
N ARG A 177 -31.31 -7.35 -10.93
CA ARG A 177 -30.53 -6.51 -9.99
C ARG A 177 -29.08 -6.28 -10.46
N GLU A 178 -28.58 -7.12 -11.37
CA GLU A 178 -27.27 -7.00 -12.02
C GLU A 178 -27.46 -7.10 -13.55
N GLY A 179 -26.81 -6.23 -14.32
CA GLY A 179 -27.00 -6.14 -15.77
C GLY A 179 -26.49 -7.39 -16.47
N ASN A 180 -27.37 -8.15 -17.14
CA ASN A 180 -26.95 -9.31 -17.93
C ASN A 180 -26.44 -8.87 -19.31
N ALA A 181 -25.15 -9.06 -19.55
CA ALA A 181 -24.48 -8.70 -20.79
C ALA A 181 -25.07 -9.34 -22.06
N SER A 182 -25.73 -10.51 -21.93
CA SER A 182 -26.32 -11.23 -23.07
C SER A 182 -27.67 -10.70 -23.55
N LYS A 183 -28.24 -9.70 -22.86
CA LYS A 183 -29.56 -9.12 -23.18
C LYS A 183 -29.50 -7.62 -23.44
N GLU A 184 -28.30 -7.09 -23.66
CA GLU A 184 -28.08 -5.67 -23.90
C GLU A 184 -28.36 -5.31 -25.36
N GLU A 185 -28.82 -4.09 -25.60
CA GLU A 185 -29.13 -3.63 -26.95
C GLU A 185 -28.27 -2.45 -27.36
N LEU A 186 -27.67 -2.55 -28.54
CA LEU A 186 -26.66 -1.61 -29.01
C LEU A 186 -27.29 -0.37 -29.65
N LEU A 187 -26.87 0.81 -29.21
CA LEU A 187 -27.23 2.10 -29.81
C LEU A 187 -26.47 2.31 -31.12
N TYR A 188 -27.18 2.66 -32.19
CA TYR A 188 -26.53 2.91 -33.47
C TYR A 188 -27.26 3.93 -34.34
N ALA A 189 -26.50 4.50 -35.28
CA ALA A 189 -26.99 5.37 -36.33
C ALA A 189 -27.24 4.55 -37.62
N PRO A 190 -28.50 4.36 -38.07
CA PRO A 190 -28.82 3.61 -39.26
C PRO A 190 -28.33 4.31 -40.54
N GLY A 191 -28.00 3.52 -41.56
CA GLY A 191 -27.64 4.00 -42.90
C GLY A 191 -28.81 4.57 -43.71
N ASN A 192 -28.65 4.69 -45.04
CA ASN A 192 -29.50 5.57 -45.86
C ASN A 192 -30.90 5.02 -46.24
N ALA A 193 -31.44 4.03 -45.54
CA ALA A 193 -32.70 3.36 -45.90
C ALA A 193 -33.96 4.11 -45.42
N GLY A 194 -34.08 5.42 -45.71
CA GLY A 194 -35.27 6.22 -45.39
C GLY A 194 -35.46 6.58 -43.90
N THR A 195 -34.43 6.40 -43.09
CA THR A 195 -34.42 6.66 -41.64
C THR A 195 -33.91 8.06 -41.28
N TYR A 196 -33.79 8.95 -42.27
CA TYR A 196 -33.24 10.29 -42.10
C TYR A 196 -33.88 11.28 -43.10
N ASP A 197 -33.89 12.56 -42.74
CA ASP A 197 -34.27 13.67 -43.59
C ASP A 197 -33.05 14.59 -43.86
N THR A 198 -33.27 15.76 -44.48
CA THR A 198 -32.17 16.69 -44.82
C THR A 198 -31.35 17.10 -43.60
N ASP A 199 -32.00 17.26 -42.44
CA ASP A 199 -31.40 17.86 -41.25
C ASP A 199 -31.14 16.87 -40.11
N ARG A 200 -31.76 15.67 -40.15
CA ARG A 200 -31.91 14.76 -39.00
C ARG A 200 -31.82 13.30 -39.40
N ARG A 201 -31.32 12.45 -38.52
CA ARG A 201 -31.35 10.98 -38.67
C ARG A 201 -31.87 10.32 -37.39
N ASN A 202 -32.63 9.24 -37.55
CA ASN A 202 -33.12 8.45 -36.42
C ASN A 202 -31.96 7.82 -35.66
N VAL A 203 -32.06 7.75 -34.33
CA VAL A 203 -31.18 6.91 -33.52
C VAL A 203 -31.99 5.71 -33.03
N LEU A 204 -31.42 4.51 -33.16
CA LEU A 204 -32.12 3.25 -32.87
C LEU A 204 -31.29 2.36 -31.95
N CYS A 205 -31.96 1.47 -31.24
CA CYS A 205 -31.35 0.36 -30.52
C CYS A 205 -31.58 -0.94 -31.29
N TRP A 206 -30.55 -1.77 -31.41
CA TRP A 206 -30.66 -3.09 -32.02
C TRP A 206 -31.01 -4.16 -31.01
N VAL A 207 -31.98 -4.96 -31.38
CA VAL A 207 -32.49 -6.10 -30.61
C VAL A 207 -31.77 -7.35 -31.06
N GLU A 208 -31.01 -7.99 -30.17
CA GLU A 208 -30.53 -9.35 -30.39
C GLU A 208 -31.59 -10.35 -29.88
N GLU A 209 -32.23 -11.06 -30.82
CA GLU A 209 -33.13 -12.17 -30.53
C GLU A 209 -32.47 -13.47 -31.01
N SER A 210 -32.01 -14.28 -30.04
CA SER A 210 -31.42 -15.64 -30.12
C SER A 210 -29.96 -15.81 -30.60
N GLU A 211 -29.26 -16.78 -30.01
CA GLU A 211 -27.85 -17.14 -30.30
C GLU A 211 -27.62 -17.64 -31.75
N GLU A 212 -28.68 -18.07 -32.45
CA GLU A 212 -28.58 -18.72 -33.77
C GLU A 212 -28.66 -17.73 -34.95
N ASP A 213 -29.19 -16.51 -34.77
CA ASP A 213 -29.36 -15.49 -35.81
C ASP A 213 -28.69 -14.12 -35.48
N ALA A 214 -27.94 -14.05 -34.37
CA ALA A 214 -27.34 -12.85 -33.80
C ALA A 214 -26.04 -12.39 -34.50
N ALA A 215 -26.08 -12.14 -35.80
CA ALA A 215 -24.99 -11.46 -36.49
C ALA A 215 -25.34 -9.99 -36.74
N TRP A 216 -24.90 -9.10 -35.83
CA TRP A 216 -24.74 -7.68 -36.17
C TRP A 216 -23.85 -7.57 -37.43
N PRO A 217 -24.12 -6.65 -38.37
CA PRO A 217 -23.43 -6.64 -39.67
C PRO A 217 -21.90 -6.45 -39.55
N GLU A 218 -21.18 -6.87 -40.60
CA GLU A 218 -19.70 -6.92 -40.75
C GLU A 218 -18.91 -5.76 -40.09
N ASP A 219 -17.62 -5.96 -39.82
CA ASP A 219 -16.73 -4.98 -39.15
C ASP A 219 -16.78 -3.54 -39.71
N LYS A 220 -17.06 -3.37 -41.01
CA LYS A 220 -17.22 -2.03 -41.63
C LYS A 220 -18.45 -1.28 -41.09
N ASP A 221 -19.48 -2.00 -40.70
CA ASP A 221 -20.74 -1.48 -40.17
C ASP A 221 -20.70 -1.24 -38.66
N ARG A 222 -19.74 -1.81 -37.91
CA ARG A 222 -19.53 -1.51 -36.49
C ARG A 222 -19.30 -0.03 -36.19
N THR A 223 -18.70 0.71 -37.13
CA THR A 223 -18.52 2.17 -37.01
C THR A 223 -19.84 2.94 -36.84
N LYS A 224 -20.99 2.38 -37.26
CA LYS A 224 -22.33 2.95 -37.07
C LYS A 224 -22.82 2.88 -35.62
N ALA A 225 -22.26 1.97 -34.81
CA ALA A 225 -22.56 1.80 -33.39
C ALA A 225 -21.52 2.47 -32.48
N GLN A 226 -20.45 3.03 -33.05
CA GLN A 226 -19.42 3.74 -32.31
C GLN A 226 -19.75 5.22 -32.19
N TRP A 227 -19.58 5.73 -30.98
CA TRP A 227 -19.89 7.10 -30.59
C TRP A 227 -18.68 7.74 -29.91
N ARG A 228 -18.51 9.05 -30.04
CA ARG A 228 -17.54 9.84 -29.27
C ARG A 228 -18.29 10.76 -28.34
N LEU A 229 -17.92 10.77 -27.07
CA LEU A 229 -18.40 11.75 -26.11
C LEU A 229 -17.42 12.92 -26.08
N ILE A 230 -17.81 14.06 -26.64
CA ILE A 230 -16.97 15.27 -26.69
C ILE A 230 -17.39 16.19 -25.53
N PRO A 231 -16.48 16.55 -24.61
CA PRO A 231 -16.80 17.50 -23.54
C PRO A 231 -17.33 18.82 -24.11
N ALA A 232 -18.50 19.26 -23.63
CA ALA A 232 -19.06 20.56 -24.00
C ALA A 232 -18.40 21.72 -23.24
N ASP A 233 -17.85 21.42 -22.06
CA ASP A 233 -17.09 22.33 -21.19
C ASP A 233 -16.04 21.51 -20.43
N THR A 234 -14.84 22.06 -20.28
CA THR A 234 -13.72 21.44 -19.56
C THR A 234 -13.96 21.32 -18.05
N HIS A 235 -14.96 22.02 -17.51
CA HIS A 235 -15.22 22.10 -16.08
C HIS A 235 -16.46 21.35 -15.61
N THR A 236 -17.24 20.78 -16.53
CA THR A 236 -18.49 20.08 -16.19
C THR A 236 -18.52 18.68 -16.80
N ASP A 237 -19.28 17.77 -16.19
CA ASP A 237 -19.52 16.43 -16.74
C ASP A 237 -20.60 16.47 -17.85
N THR A 238 -20.52 17.44 -18.78
CA THR A 238 -21.46 17.60 -19.91
C THR A 238 -20.77 17.32 -21.24
N PHE A 239 -21.47 16.59 -22.12
CA PHE A 239 -20.92 16.01 -23.34
C PHE A 239 -21.87 16.19 -24.52
N LEU A 240 -21.30 16.33 -25.71
CA LEU A 240 -21.95 16.11 -26.99
C LEU A 240 -21.66 14.68 -27.43
N VAL A 241 -22.70 13.94 -27.80
CA VAL A 241 -22.55 12.55 -28.29
C VAL A 241 -22.48 12.61 -29.82
N GLN A 242 -21.33 12.30 -30.41
CA GLN A 242 -21.11 12.35 -31.86
C GLN A 242 -20.99 10.94 -32.44
N SER A 243 -21.63 10.68 -33.58
CA SER A 243 -21.44 9.43 -34.33
C SER A 243 -20.04 9.39 -34.96
N VAL A 244 -19.30 8.28 -34.79
CA VAL A 244 -17.99 8.10 -35.43
C VAL A 244 -18.12 8.01 -36.96
N ARG A 245 -19.16 7.34 -37.45
CA ARG A 245 -19.34 7.11 -38.89
C ARG A 245 -19.80 8.35 -39.64
N PHE A 246 -20.73 9.12 -39.06
CA PHE A 246 -21.41 10.21 -39.77
C PHE A 246 -21.02 11.60 -39.26
N GLU A 247 -20.30 11.70 -38.14
CA GLU A 247 -19.93 12.96 -37.47
C GLU A 247 -21.13 13.82 -37.03
N GLU A 248 -22.32 13.20 -36.95
CA GLU A 248 -23.58 13.83 -36.56
C GLU A 248 -23.79 13.74 -35.02
N PHE A 249 -24.45 14.74 -34.42
CA PHE A 249 -24.60 14.83 -32.95
C PHE A 249 -25.97 14.41 -32.44
N VAL A 250 -26.04 13.57 -31.42
CA VAL A 250 -27.30 13.16 -30.78
C VAL A 250 -27.91 14.33 -30.00
N TYR A 251 -29.17 14.64 -30.26
CA TYR A 251 -29.94 15.66 -29.55
C TYR A 251 -31.37 15.20 -29.27
N SER A 252 -31.96 15.79 -28.23
CA SER A 252 -33.38 15.59 -27.95
C SER A 252 -34.22 16.67 -28.63
N ALA A 253 -35.20 16.28 -29.44
CA ALA A 253 -36.03 17.22 -30.18
C ALA A 253 -37.17 17.77 -29.32
N ASP A 254 -37.22 19.08 -29.13
CA ASP A 254 -38.23 19.78 -28.33
C ASP A 254 -39.59 19.94 -29.06
N TYR A 255 -39.56 20.00 -30.39
CA TYR A 255 -40.75 20.11 -31.26
C TYR A 255 -41.40 18.75 -31.61
N ALA A 256 -40.69 17.63 -31.45
CA ALA A 256 -41.14 16.29 -31.85
C ALA A 256 -41.52 15.43 -30.64
N LYS A 257 -42.50 15.91 -29.86
CA LYS A 257 -43.12 15.15 -28.77
C LYS A 257 -44.00 14.04 -29.36
N PHE A 258 -43.50 12.81 -29.31
CA PHE A 258 -44.18 11.58 -29.74
C PHE A 258 -45.24 11.15 -28.73
N LYS A 259 -46.30 10.50 -29.26
CA LYS A 259 -47.35 9.68 -28.62
C LYS A 259 -47.62 9.97 -27.14
N ARG A 260 -48.85 10.37 -26.82
CA ARG A 260 -49.32 10.31 -25.43
C ARG A 260 -49.28 8.84 -24.99
N ASP A 261 -48.55 8.55 -23.93
CA ASP A 261 -48.65 7.26 -23.25
C ASP A 261 -50.10 7.04 -22.80
N ALA A 262 -50.48 5.82 -22.41
CA ALA A 262 -51.81 5.53 -21.86
C ALA A 262 -52.20 6.47 -20.68
N LYS A 263 -51.20 7.13 -20.07
CA LYS A 263 -51.32 8.11 -18.98
C LYS A 263 -51.25 9.59 -19.42
N GLY A 264 -51.19 9.88 -20.73
CA GLY A 264 -51.24 11.25 -21.27
C GLY A 264 -49.93 12.05 -21.28
N LYS A 265 -48.79 11.47 -20.84
CA LYS A 265 -47.47 12.11 -20.88
C LYS A 265 -46.84 12.02 -22.28
N THR A 266 -46.14 13.07 -22.69
CA THR A 266 -45.46 13.18 -23.99
C THR A 266 -44.01 12.72 -23.89
N ARG A 267 -43.52 11.96 -24.88
CA ARG A 267 -42.11 11.53 -24.98
C ARG A 267 -41.38 12.33 -26.05
N SER A 268 -40.15 12.78 -25.83
CA SER A 268 -39.41 13.51 -26.87
C SER A 268 -38.58 12.55 -27.73
N ARG A 269 -38.61 12.71 -29.05
CA ARG A 269 -37.80 11.88 -29.96
C ARG A 269 -36.34 12.29 -29.93
N VAL A 270 -35.46 11.31 -30.11
CA VAL A 270 -34.02 11.50 -30.20
C VAL A 270 -33.55 11.29 -31.63
N PHE A 271 -32.78 12.23 -32.15
CA PHE A 271 -32.22 12.20 -33.50
C PHE A 271 -30.74 12.59 -33.46
N THR A 272 -30.01 12.29 -34.53
CA THR A 272 -28.73 12.95 -34.80
C THR A 272 -28.93 14.19 -35.66
N TRP A 273 -28.17 15.24 -35.35
CA TRP A 273 -28.15 16.53 -36.03
C TRP A 273 -27.12 16.50 -37.16
N ARG A 274 -27.58 16.70 -38.40
CA ARG A 274 -26.76 16.51 -39.61
C ARG A 274 -26.08 17.77 -40.14
N LYS A 275 -26.42 18.95 -39.60
CA LYS A 275 -25.82 20.22 -40.05
C LYS A 275 -24.40 20.32 -39.52
N ALA A 276 -23.42 19.91 -40.32
CA ALA A 276 -22.02 19.80 -39.94
C ALA A 276 -21.38 21.12 -39.47
N GLN A 277 -21.95 22.29 -39.81
CA GLN A 277 -21.42 23.61 -39.41
C GLN A 277 -22.06 24.19 -38.14
N GLU A 278 -23.12 23.55 -37.61
CA GLU A 278 -23.88 24.08 -36.47
C GLU A 278 -23.92 23.06 -35.33
N SER A 279 -23.53 23.48 -34.12
CA SER A 279 -23.76 22.66 -32.93
C SER A 279 -25.27 22.51 -32.68
N PRO A 280 -25.76 21.35 -32.18
CA PRO A 280 -27.17 21.13 -31.85
C PRO A 280 -27.70 21.99 -30.66
N GLY A 281 -26.93 23.00 -30.23
CA GLY A 281 -27.29 23.90 -29.14
C GLY A 281 -27.41 23.17 -27.79
N PRO A 282 -28.22 23.72 -26.85
CA PRO A 282 -28.38 23.12 -25.52
C PRO A 282 -29.10 21.76 -25.55
N ALA A 283 -29.90 21.49 -26.58
CA ALA A 283 -30.65 20.25 -26.73
C ALA A 283 -29.77 19.02 -27.02
N GLY A 284 -28.54 19.22 -27.51
CA GLY A 284 -27.55 18.17 -27.73
C GLY A 284 -26.59 17.93 -26.58
N LYS A 285 -26.71 18.68 -25.47
CA LYS A 285 -25.85 18.51 -24.29
C LYS A 285 -26.41 17.42 -23.39
N TRP A 286 -25.58 16.42 -23.09
CA TRP A 286 -25.91 15.29 -22.24
C TRP A 286 -24.97 15.24 -21.03
N GLN A 287 -25.44 14.70 -19.91
CA GLN A 287 -24.66 14.49 -18.70
C GLN A 287 -24.68 13.01 -18.34
N LEU A 288 -23.52 12.48 -17.95
CA LEU A 288 -23.40 11.12 -17.44
C LEU A 288 -23.74 11.09 -15.94
N VAL A 289 -24.69 10.24 -15.56
CA VAL A 289 -25.05 9.97 -14.16
C VAL A 289 -24.66 8.54 -13.83
N ALA A 290 -23.61 8.34 -13.04
CA ALA A 290 -23.16 7.01 -12.65
C ALA A 290 -24.19 6.34 -11.73
N LEU A 291 -24.68 5.15 -12.12
CA LEU A 291 -25.76 4.45 -11.40
C LEU A 291 -25.26 3.42 -10.38
N SER A 292 -24.07 2.84 -10.60
CA SER A 292 -23.48 1.83 -9.74
C SER A 292 -22.08 2.23 -9.29
N GLY A 293 -21.74 1.89 -8.04
CA GLY A 293 -20.38 2.01 -7.51
C GLY A 293 -19.51 0.79 -7.84
N HIS A 294 -20.13 -0.37 -8.07
CA HIS A 294 -19.43 -1.63 -8.40
C HIS A 294 -19.20 -1.75 -9.91
N GLU A 295 -20.24 -1.48 -10.70
CA GLU A 295 -20.19 -1.53 -12.16
C GLU A 295 -19.93 -0.12 -12.70
N ARG A 296 -18.64 0.19 -12.89
CA ARG A 296 -18.14 1.55 -13.23
C ARG A 296 -18.51 2.00 -14.66
N GLU A 297 -19.16 1.15 -15.44
CA GLU A 297 -19.55 1.38 -16.84
C GLU A 297 -21.04 1.72 -17.00
N ILE A 298 -21.83 1.68 -15.93
CA ILE A 298 -23.28 1.85 -16.01
C ILE A 298 -23.67 3.28 -15.67
N PHE A 299 -24.25 3.96 -16.67
CA PHE A 299 -24.66 5.36 -16.60
C PHE A 299 -26.11 5.56 -17.03
N ALA A 300 -26.73 6.61 -16.52
CA ALA A 300 -27.89 7.25 -17.11
C ALA A 300 -27.43 8.49 -17.89
N LEU A 301 -27.93 8.65 -19.12
CA LEU A 301 -27.69 9.84 -19.94
C LEU A 301 -28.81 10.85 -19.71
N TYR A 302 -28.48 11.97 -19.07
CA TYR A 302 -29.44 13.03 -18.72
C TYR A 302 -29.29 14.24 -19.64
N ASN A 303 -30.39 14.82 -20.10
CA ASN A 303 -30.40 16.04 -20.88
C ASN A 303 -30.80 17.23 -19.98
N PRO A 304 -29.87 18.14 -19.61
CA PRO A 304 -30.17 19.24 -18.69
C PRO A 304 -31.14 20.29 -19.26
N TYR A 305 -31.22 20.42 -20.58
CA TYR A 305 -32.10 21.39 -21.23
C TYR A 305 -33.57 20.98 -21.11
N GLN A 306 -33.88 19.71 -21.38
CA GLN A 306 -35.25 19.19 -21.31
C GLN A 306 -35.61 18.59 -19.95
N ARG A 307 -34.61 18.31 -19.11
CA ARG A 307 -34.74 17.60 -17.82
C ARG A 307 -35.26 16.18 -17.97
N GLU A 308 -34.82 15.49 -19.03
CA GLU A 308 -35.24 14.15 -19.40
C GLU A 308 -34.04 13.21 -19.56
N PHE A 309 -34.25 11.91 -19.38
CA PHE A 309 -33.24 10.86 -19.53
C PHE A 309 -33.38 10.12 -20.85
N LEU A 310 -32.27 9.71 -21.44
CA LEU A 310 -32.23 8.86 -22.63
C LEU A 310 -32.74 7.46 -22.29
N TYR A 311 -33.66 6.97 -23.11
CA TYR A 311 -34.38 5.72 -22.87
C TYR A 311 -34.72 5.02 -24.19
N ALA A 312 -34.75 3.69 -24.19
CA ALA A 312 -35.30 2.90 -25.30
C ALA A 312 -36.42 1.99 -24.77
N PRO A 313 -37.70 2.29 -25.08
CA PRO A 313 -38.83 1.46 -24.67
C PRO A 313 -38.84 0.08 -25.30
N THR A 314 -39.28 -0.92 -24.53
CA THR A 314 -39.56 -2.28 -25.00
C THR A 314 -40.76 -2.34 -25.93
N ALA A 315 -41.78 -1.50 -25.73
CA ALA A 315 -43.02 -1.53 -26.48
C ALA A 315 -42.99 -0.79 -27.84
N ASP A 316 -42.16 0.24 -28.00
CA ASP A 316 -42.12 1.05 -29.23
C ASP A 316 -41.03 0.55 -30.21
N MET A 317 -41.32 -0.58 -30.85
CA MET A 317 -40.47 -1.17 -31.89
C MET A 317 -40.71 -0.54 -33.27
N MET A 318 -39.63 -0.31 -34.03
CA MET A 318 -39.69 0.10 -35.44
C MET A 318 -39.93 -1.13 -36.35
N ASP A 319 -39.24 -2.22 -36.06
CA ASP A 319 -39.45 -3.54 -36.63
C ASP A 319 -39.01 -4.62 -35.63
N SER A 320 -38.98 -5.89 -36.04
CA SER A 320 -38.57 -7.00 -35.16
C SER A 320 -37.12 -6.89 -34.63
N LYS A 321 -36.26 -6.08 -35.28
CA LYS A 321 -34.83 -5.97 -34.94
C LYS A 321 -34.44 -4.61 -34.35
N ARG A 322 -35.32 -3.59 -34.42
CA ARG A 322 -34.98 -2.19 -34.12
C ARG A 322 -35.99 -1.54 -33.20
N ARG A 323 -35.50 -0.83 -32.18
CA ARG A 323 -36.32 -0.01 -31.28
C ARG A 323 -36.03 1.47 -31.43
N HIS A 324 -37.05 2.29 -31.21
CA HIS A 324 -36.89 3.73 -31.17
C HIS A 324 -36.19 4.17 -29.88
N VAL A 325 -35.34 5.19 -30.00
CA VAL A 325 -34.72 5.86 -28.85
C VAL A 325 -35.48 7.15 -28.58
N LEU A 326 -35.88 7.33 -27.33
CA LEU A 326 -36.70 8.43 -26.84
C LEU A 326 -36.05 9.05 -25.59
N THR A 327 -36.64 10.14 -25.13
CA THR A 327 -36.34 10.70 -23.80
C THR A 327 -37.61 10.73 -22.95
N ARG A 328 -37.40 10.66 -21.64
CA ARG A 328 -38.46 10.67 -20.64
C ARG A 328 -38.03 11.36 -19.37
N ALA A 329 -38.92 12.15 -18.77
CA ALA A 329 -38.73 12.68 -17.43
C ALA A 329 -38.64 11.57 -16.37
N ALA A 330 -37.83 11.77 -15.32
CA ALA A 330 -37.78 10.83 -14.22
C ALA A 330 -39.16 10.67 -13.54
N PRO A 331 -39.61 9.45 -13.24
CA PRO A 331 -40.91 9.21 -12.61
C PRO A 331 -40.98 9.84 -11.21
N ASP A 332 -42.13 10.44 -10.88
CA ASP A 332 -42.38 11.07 -9.57
C ASP A 332 -42.71 10.02 -8.48
N GLY A 333 -41.76 9.15 -8.17
CA GLY A 333 -41.88 8.11 -7.13
C GLY A 333 -42.53 6.80 -7.60
N SER A 334 -42.86 5.93 -6.64
CA SER A 334 -43.29 4.52 -6.82
C SER A 334 -44.64 4.31 -7.53
N ARG A 335 -45.29 5.36 -8.02
CA ARG A 335 -46.62 5.29 -8.68
C ARG A 335 -46.56 5.03 -10.20
N GLU A 336 -45.37 4.88 -10.78
CA GLU A 336 -45.17 4.80 -12.24
C GLU A 336 -44.58 3.48 -12.75
N GLU A 337 -44.57 2.40 -11.95
CA GLU A 337 -44.23 1.07 -12.47
C GLU A 337 -45.35 0.57 -13.40
N SER A 338 -45.22 0.76 -14.71
CA SER A 338 -45.98 -0.04 -15.67
C SER A 338 -45.19 -1.29 -16.02
N ALA A 339 -45.86 -2.44 -16.01
CA ALA A 339 -45.27 -3.75 -16.36
C ALA A 339 -44.59 -3.77 -17.75
N ASP A 340 -44.98 -2.86 -18.66
CA ASP A 340 -44.51 -2.79 -20.03
C ASP A 340 -43.23 -1.97 -20.25
N GLU A 341 -42.79 -1.19 -19.24
CA GLU A 341 -41.77 -0.14 -19.40
C GLU A 341 -40.40 -0.45 -18.76
N GLY A 342 -40.23 -1.67 -18.23
CA GLY A 342 -39.00 -2.12 -17.60
C GLY A 342 -38.95 -1.76 -16.10
N GLY A 343 -38.27 -2.60 -15.30
CA GLY A 343 -38.19 -2.45 -13.85
C GLY A 343 -37.34 -1.26 -13.37
N ALA A 344 -36.66 -1.42 -12.24
CA ALA A 344 -35.92 -0.34 -11.55
C ALA A 344 -34.84 0.39 -12.39
N MET A 345 -34.40 -0.17 -13.52
CA MET A 345 -33.27 0.31 -14.35
C MET A 345 -33.67 0.66 -15.80
N TRP A 346 -34.82 1.30 -16.00
CA TRP A 346 -35.34 1.62 -17.33
C TRP A 346 -34.41 2.51 -18.19
N CYS A 347 -33.59 3.39 -17.60
CA CYS A 347 -32.67 4.29 -18.33
C CYS A 347 -31.17 3.94 -18.18
N ALA A 348 -30.85 2.69 -17.83
CA ALA A 348 -29.46 2.29 -17.59
C ALA A 348 -28.74 1.90 -18.89
N TRP A 349 -27.60 2.55 -19.14
CA TRP A 349 -26.73 2.33 -20.29
C TRP A 349 -25.37 1.84 -19.82
N ARG A 350 -24.92 0.69 -20.31
CA ARG A 350 -23.51 0.31 -20.25
C ARG A 350 -22.76 1.06 -21.34
N ILE A 351 -21.78 1.85 -20.97
CA ILE A 351 -20.97 2.66 -21.89
C ILE A 351 -19.51 2.24 -21.75
N ALA A 352 -19.00 1.50 -22.74
CA ALA A 352 -17.66 0.93 -22.70
C ALA A 352 -16.82 1.36 -23.91
N PRO A 353 -15.48 1.37 -23.81
CA PRO A 353 -14.60 1.56 -24.96
C PRO A 353 -14.87 0.51 -26.05
N ALA A 354 -14.91 0.92 -27.32
CA ALA A 354 -15.17 0.01 -28.43
C ALA A 354 -14.01 -0.96 -28.70
N GLN A 355 -12.79 -0.57 -28.32
CA GLN A 355 -11.58 -1.39 -28.38
C GLN A 355 -10.83 -1.23 -27.07
N GLN A 356 -10.39 -2.34 -26.50
CA GLN A 356 -9.69 -2.35 -25.22
C GLN A 356 -8.68 -3.49 -25.18
N SER A 357 -7.46 -3.20 -24.74
CA SER A 357 -6.41 -4.22 -24.66
C SER A 357 -6.69 -5.21 -23.51
N PRO A 358 -6.20 -6.47 -23.59
CA PRO A 358 -6.28 -7.42 -22.47
C PRO A 358 -5.62 -6.88 -21.19
N MET A 359 -4.53 -6.12 -21.32
CA MET A 359 -3.85 -5.46 -20.20
C MET A 359 -4.78 -4.48 -19.49
N GLU A 360 -5.41 -3.58 -20.23
CA GLU A 360 -6.37 -2.61 -19.67
C GLU A 360 -7.54 -3.32 -18.99
N ARG A 361 -8.13 -4.34 -19.63
CA ARG A 361 -9.21 -5.15 -19.03
C ARG A 361 -8.78 -5.81 -17.73
N GLY A 362 -7.56 -6.33 -17.67
CA GLY A 362 -6.99 -6.97 -16.48
C GLY A 362 -6.79 -6.00 -15.32
N VAL A 363 -6.19 -4.84 -15.56
CA VAL A 363 -5.97 -3.80 -14.55
C VAL A 363 -7.30 -3.21 -14.06
N GLU A 364 -8.28 -3.07 -14.95
CA GLU A 364 -9.61 -2.58 -14.59
C GLU A 364 -10.38 -3.55 -13.72
N ALA A 365 -10.40 -4.84 -14.09
CA ALA A 365 -10.99 -5.90 -13.29
C ALA A 365 -10.31 -5.97 -11.90
N PHE A 366 -9.01 -5.74 -11.84
CA PHE A 366 -8.27 -5.66 -10.58
C PHE A 366 -8.81 -4.56 -9.66
N PHE A 367 -8.96 -3.33 -10.17
CA PHE A 367 -9.49 -2.21 -9.37
C PHE A 367 -11.01 -2.31 -9.09
N ALA A 368 -11.76 -3.01 -9.95
CA ALA A 368 -13.15 -3.38 -9.70
C ALA A 368 -13.30 -4.51 -8.65
N LYS A 369 -12.19 -5.01 -8.09
CA LYS A 369 -12.13 -6.14 -7.14
C LYS A 369 -12.61 -7.48 -7.72
N GLN A 370 -12.65 -7.60 -9.05
CA GLN A 370 -12.93 -8.83 -9.78
C GLN A 370 -11.62 -9.58 -10.05
N TYR A 371 -10.95 -10.00 -8.98
CA TYR A 371 -9.61 -10.60 -9.06
C TYR A 371 -9.49 -11.84 -9.96
N PRO A 372 -10.48 -12.76 -10.05
CA PRO A 372 -10.38 -13.90 -10.96
C PRO A 372 -10.29 -13.48 -12.43
N VAL A 373 -11.16 -12.55 -12.85
CA VAL A 373 -11.16 -11.99 -14.21
C VAL A 373 -9.88 -11.22 -14.47
N ALA A 374 -9.38 -10.49 -13.47
CA ALA A 374 -8.11 -9.77 -13.57
C ALA A 374 -6.94 -10.72 -13.88
N VAL A 375 -6.82 -11.83 -13.15
CA VAL A 375 -5.73 -12.82 -13.37
C VAL A 375 -5.81 -13.43 -14.76
N GLU A 376 -7.01 -13.78 -15.24
CA GLU A 376 -7.21 -14.33 -16.58
C GLU A 376 -6.78 -13.34 -17.67
N GLN A 377 -7.30 -12.11 -17.63
CA GLN A 377 -7.01 -11.10 -18.64
C GLN A 377 -5.54 -10.65 -18.61
N LEU A 378 -4.93 -10.50 -17.44
CA LEU A 378 -3.50 -10.20 -17.31
C LEU A 378 -2.64 -11.35 -17.84
N THR A 379 -3.06 -12.60 -17.67
CA THR A 379 -2.33 -13.76 -18.22
C THR A 379 -2.39 -13.79 -19.74
N LEU A 380 -3.52 -13.43 -20.34
CA LEU A 380 -3.63 -13.23 -21.78
C LEU A 380 -2.77 -12.06 -22.26
N ALA A 381 -2.74 -10.97 -21.50
CA ALA A 381 -1.99 -9.77 -21.85
C ALA A 381 -0.49 -10.03 -22.03
N ILE A 382 0.12 -10.88 -21.19
CA ILE A 382 1.57 -11.15 -21.18
C ILE A 382 2.12 -11.56 -22.56
N GLN A 383 1.30 -12.20 -23.41
CA GLN A 383 1.75 -12.65 -24.74
C GLN A 383 1.98 -11.51 -25.74
N ASP A 384 1.28 -10.38 -25.55
CA ASP A 384 1.19 -9.30 -26.53
C ASP A 384 1.78 -7.97 -26.02
N LEU A 385 2.53 -7.97 -24.90
CA LEU A 385 3.09 -6.74 -24.33
C LEU A 385 4.36 -6.29 -25.06
N PRO A 386 4.50 -5.00 -25.37
CA PRO A 386 5.61 -4.50 -26.20
C PRO A 386 6.94 -4.34 -25.45
N ASP A 387 6.92 -4.10 -24.13
CA ASP A 387 8.08 -3.69 -23.34
C ASP A 387 8.20 -4.45 -22.02
N ASN A 388 9.43 -4.69 -21.55
CA ASN A 388 9.70 -5.33 -20.25
C ASN A 388 9.09 -4.57 -19.06
N THR A 389 8.99 -3.24 -19.13
CA THR A 389 8.36 -2.42 -18.10
C THR A 389 6.87 -2.74 -17.93
N GLU A 390 6.16 -2.93 -19.06
CA GLU A 390 4.75 -3.31 -19.04
C GLU A 390 4.56 -4.76 -18.57
N HIS A 391 5.52 -5.65 -18.88
CA HIS A 391 5.54 -6.99 -18.31
C HIS A 391 5.65 -6.95 -16.78
N VAL A 392 6.60 -6.17 -16.23
CA VAL A 392 6.75 -6.04 -14.77
C VAL A 392 5.49 -5.47 -14.12
N LYS A 393 4.82 -4.48 -14.74
CA LYS A 393 3.52 -3.98 -14.26
C LYS A 393 2.46 -5.07 -14.27
N CYS A 394 2.37 -5.84 -15.35
CA CYS A 394 1.40 -6.93 -15.50
C CYS A 394 1.60 -8.00 -14.41
N PHE A 395 2.85 -8.46 -14.20
CA PHE A 395 3.18 -9.38 -13.12
C PHE A 395 2.87 -8.79 -11.74
N ALA A 396 3.17 -7.50 -11.49
CA ALA A 396 2.87 -6.86 -10.21
C ALA A 396 1.36 -6.84 -9.90
N TYR A 397 0.51 -6.52 -10.88
CA TYR A 397 -0.94 -6.57 -10.71
C TYR A 397 -1.47 -8.00 -10.58
N ARG A 398 -0.95 -8.95 -11.36
CA ARG A 398 -1.36 -10.36 -11.30
C ARG A 398 -0.98 -11.01 -9.97
N MET A 399 0.24 -10.77 -9.51
CA MET A 399 0.74 -11.18 -8.20
C MET A 399 -0.14 -10.62 -7.08
N THR A 400 -0.47 -9.32 -7.16
CA THR A 400 -1.36 -8.70 -6.18
C THR A 400 -2.77 -9.31 -6.19
N ALA A 401 -3.32 -9.61 -7.37
CA ALA A 401 -4.61 -10.26 -7.49
C ALA A 401 -4.59 -11.68 -6.90
N ASN A 402 -3.52 -12.45 -7.15
CA ASN A 402 -3.33 -13.78 -6.58
C ASN A 402 -3.20 -13.75 -5.05
N LEU A 403 -2.52 -12.75 -4.48
CA LEU A 403 -2.46 -12.53 -3.04
C LEU A 403 -3.86 -12.28 -2.46
N ARG A 404 -4.68 -11.45 -3.12
CA ARG A 404 -6.07 -11.19 -2.71
C ARG A 404 -6.96 -12.43 -2.80
N LEU A 405 -6.67 -13.33 -3.74
CA LEU A 405 -7.32 -14.64 -3.91
C LEU A 405 -6.76 -15.74 -3.00
N ARG A 406 -5.75 -15.46 -2.17
CA ARG A 406 -5.06 -16.43 -1.29
C ARG A 406 -4.37 -17.57 -2.06
N ARG A 407 -3.91 -17.32 -3.29
CA ARG A 407 -3.16 -18.26 -4.12
C ARG A 407 -1.67 -17.97 -4.01
N PHE A 408 -1.07 -18.31 -2.86
CA PHE A 408 0.33 -17.97 -2.57
C PHE A 408 1.32 -18.72 -3.45
N ASP A 409 1.01 -19.95 -3.86
CA ASP A 409 1.87 -20.78 -4.72
C ASP A 409 2.15 -20.12 -6.08
N LEU A 410 1.22 -19.29 -6.55
CA LEU A 410 1.30 -18.59 -7.84
C LEU A 410 2.04 -17.25 -7.76
N VAL A 411 2.44 -16.81 -6.57
CA VAL A 411 3.17 -15.54 -6.34
C VAL A 411 4.67 -15.71 -6.58
N ALA A 412 5.25 -16.82 -6.14
CA ALA A 412 6.66 -17.14 -6.34
C ALA A 412 7.10 -17.12 -7.83
N PRO A 413 6.38 -17.75 -8.78
CA PRO A 413 6.77 -17.71 -10.18
C PRO A 413 6.66 -16.30 -10.79
N ASP A 414 5.64 -15.51 -10.40
CA ASP A 414 5.51 -14.11 -10.84
C ASP A 414 6.67 -13.25 -10.32
N PHE A 415 7.09 -13.48 -9.08
CA PHE A 415 8.23 -12.78 -8.50
C PHE A 415 9.55 -13.17 -9.18
N GLN A 416 9.76 -14.45 -9.44
CA GLN A 416 10.93 -14.94 -10.17
C GLN A 416 10.98 -14.38 -11.60
N ALA A 417 9.84 -14.35 -12.30
CA ALA A 417 9.74 -13.74 -13.63
C ALA A 417 10.12 -12.25 -13.59
N ILE A 418 9.68 -11.50 -12.56
CA ILE A 418 10.11 -10.10 -12.36
C ILE A 418 11.61 -10.00 -12.09
N GLN A 419 12.21 -10.95 -11.38
CA GLN A 419 13.66 -10.97 -11.12
C GLN A 419 14.47 -11.24 -12.39
N GLU A 420 14.02 -12.17 -13.23
CA GLU A 420 14.64 -12.54 -14.50
C GLU A 420 14.52 -11.43 -15.54
N LEU A 421 13.40 -10.70 -15.55
CA LEU A 421 13.20 -9.54 -16.41
C LEU A 421 14.14 -8.39 -16.01
N GLY A 422 14.87 -7.82 -16.96
CA GLY A 422 15.56 -6.53 -16.76
C GLY A 422 14.57 -5.36 -16.86
N GLY A 423 14.73 -4.31 -16.04
CA GLY A 423 13.88 -3.12 -16.09
C GLY A 423 13.95 -2.24 -14.84
N ASP A 424 13.22 -1.12 -14.85
CA ASP A 424 13.15 -0.15 -13.75
C ASP A 424 12.21 -0.63 -12.62
N LYS A 425 12.59 -1.76 -12.00
CA LYS A 425 11.78 -2.47 -10.98
C LYS A 425 11.47 -1.57 -9.78
N ALA A 426 12.48 -0.83 -9.31
CA ALA A 426 12.35 0.06 -8.16
C ALA A 426 11.27 1.12 -8.40
N ALA A 427 11.24 1.75 -9.59
CA ALA A 427 10.22 2.74 -9.92
C ALA A 427 8.81 2.15 -9.85
N ILE A 428 8.59 0.94 -10.37
CA ILE A 428 7.29 0.27 -10.36
C ILE A 428 6.85 -0.08 -8.94
N PHE A 429 7.72 -0.74 -8.16
CA PHE A 429 7.39 -1.11 -6.79
C PHE A 429 7.16 0.11 -5.90
N HIS A 430 7.97 1.17 -6.03
CA HIS A 430 7.75 2.42 -5.30
C HIS A 430 6.47 3.14 -5.75
N GLY A 431 6.13 3.14 -7.05
CA GLY A 431 4.89 3.73 -7.55
C GLY A 431 3.64 2.99 -7.07
N LEU A 432 3.72 1.66 -6.99
CA LEU A 432 2.66 0.78 -6.51
C LEU A 432 2.70 0.53 -4.98
N ALA A 433 3.59 1.21 -4.24
CA ALA A 433 3.75 1.06 -2.78
C ALA A 433 2.42 1.12 -2.01
N HIS A 434 1.53 2.02 -2.43
CA HIS A 434 0.20 2.16 -1.82
C HIS A 434 -0.68 0.91 -1.97
N LEU A 435 -0.54 0.13 -3.06
CA LEU A 435 -1.25 -1.14 -3.21
C LEU A 435 -0.69 -2.20 -2.28
N TRP A 436 0.64 -2.25 -2.13
CA TRP A 436 1.31 -3.17 -1.21
C TRP A 436 0.92 -2.89 0.25
N GLU A 437 0.83 -1.62 0.64
CA GLU A 437 0.35 -1.20 1.96
C GLU A 437 -1.13 -1.57 2.19
N GLU A 438 -1.99 -1.36 1.19
CA GLU A 438 -3.39 -1.81 1.21
C GLU A 438 -3.52 -3.34 1.29
N ASN A 439 -2.58 -4.10 0.71
CA ASN A 439 -2.57 -5.56 0.81
C ASN A 439 -2.06 -6.03 2.17
N ALA A 440 -0.99 -5.41 2.69
CA ALA A 440 -0.43 -5.74 3.99
C ALA A 440 -1.45 -5.51 5.10
N SER A 441 -2.14 -4.37 5.08
CA SER A 441 -3.24 -4.07 6.02
C SER A 441 -4.40 -5.05 5.87
N TYR A 442 -4.77 -5.45 4.65
CA TYR A 442 -5.80 -6.47 4.43
C TYR A 442 -5.38 -7.84 4.96
N LEU A 443 -4.15 -8.28 4.71
CA LEU A 443 -3.61 -9.54 5.22
C LEU A 443 -3.55 -9.50 6.76
N ALA A 444 -3.10 -8.39 7.35
CA ALA A 444 -3.08 -8.21 8.80
C ALA A 444 -4.50 -8.24 9.41
N ALA A 445 -5.47 -7.56 8.79
CA ALA A 445 -6.87 -7.58 9.22
C ALA A 445 -7.51 -8.97 9.04
N MET A 446 -7.11 -9.71 8.01
CA MET A 446 -7.54 -11.09 7.79
C MET A 446 -6.98 -12.03 8.85
N VAL A 447 -5.69 -11.92 9.17
CA VAL A 447 -5.04 -12.66 10.26
C VAL A 447 -5.70 -12.33 11.60
N ALA A 448 -6.15 -11.10 11.82
CA ALA A 448 -6.87 -10.71 13.03
C ALA A 448 -8.33 -11.22 13.11
N SER A 449 -8.97 -11.56 11.98
CA SER A 449 -10.42 -11.87 11.91
C SER A 449 -10.77 -13.35 11.77
N SER A 450 -9.83 -14.21 11.40
CA SER A 450 -10.09 -15.66 11.26
C SER A 450 -9.33 -16.49 12.28
N SER A 451 -10.05 -17.15 13.20
CA SER A 451 -9.48 -18.16 14.11
C SER A 451 -8.85 -19.33 13.36
N ASP A 452 -9.46 -19.75 12.25
CA ASP A 452 -8.99 -20.88 11.41
C ASP A 452 -7.76 -20.54 10.54
N ALA A 453 -7.59 -19.28 10.12
CA ALA A 453 -6.38 -18.87 9.38
C ALA A 453 -5.26 -18.43 10.31
N GLN A 454 -5.55 -18.08 11.57
CA GLN A 454 -4.52 -18.11 12.62
C GLN A 454 -3.99 -19.52 12.79
N VAL A 455 -4.86 -20.55 12.84
CA VAL A 455 -4.43 -21.96 12.91
C VAL A 455 -3.67 -22.40 11.65
N LYS A 456 -4.11 -22.06 10.44
CA LYS A 456 -3.35 -22.42 9.21
C LYS A 456 -2.08 -21.60 8.97
N ALA A 457 -2.06 -20.32 9.32
CA ALA A 457 -0.84 -19.50 9.26
C ALA A 457 0.13 -19.94 10.36
N LEU A 458 -0.35 -20.26 11.56
CA LEU A 458 0.42 -20.93 12.60
C LEU A 458 0.90 -22.29 12.11
N GLU A 459 0.10 -23.14 11.47
CA GLU A 459 0.53 -24.44 10.94
C GLU A 459 1.58 -24.32 9.83
N ILE A 460 1.51 -23.30 8.97
CA ILE A 460 2.52 -23.02 7.94
C ILE A 460 3.79 -22.40 8.56
N GLU A 461 3.66 -21.55 9.60
CA GLU A 461 4.77 -20.96 10.36
C GLU A 461 5.42 -21.93 11.35
N THR A 462 4.69 -22.96 11.80
CA THR A 462 5.12 -23.93 12.83
C THR A 462 5.41 -25.32 12.28
N SER A 463 5.18 -25.59 11.00
CA SER A 463 5.55 -26.87 10.41
C SER A 463 7.07 -26.98 10.25
N PRO A 464 7.72 -28.01 10.84
CA PRO A 464 9.15 -28.26 10.67
C PRO A 464 9.54 -28.63 9.23
N GLU A 465 8.56 -28.85 8.34
CA GLU A 465 8.77 -29.14 6.92
C GLU A 465 8.90 -27.86 6.05
N ASN A 466 8.70 -26.67 6.63
CA ASN A 466 8.83 -25.40 5.90
C ASN A 466 10.32 -24.99 5.76
N PRO A 467 10.82 -24.71 4.53
CA PRO A 467 12.20 -24.25 4.31
C PRO A 467 12.61 -23.00 5.10
N PHE A 468 11.65 -22.18 5.53
CA PHE A 468 11.89 -20.95 6.28
C PHE A 468 11.65 -21.09 7.80
N PHE A 469 11.25 -22.27 8.29
CA PHE A 469 10.92 -22.51 9.70
C PHE A 469 12.03 -22.08 10.65
N MET A 470 13.28 -22.46 10.33
CA MET A 470 14.45 -22.12 11.15
C MET A 470 14.66 -20.61 11.30
N ARG A 471 14.47 -19.85 10.21
CA ARG A 471 14.60 -18.37 10.24
C ARG A 471 13.44 -17.72 10.99
N HIS A 472 12.22 -18.24 10.80
CA HIS A 472 11.05 -17.77 11.51
C HIS A 472 11.18 -17.96 13.03
N GLN A 473 11.63 -19.14 13.46
CA GLN A 473 11.84 -19.44 14.87
C GLN A 473 12.97 -18.63 15.50
N LEU A 474 14.06 -18.37 14.76
CA LEU A 474 15.11 -17.44 15.19
C LEU A 474 14.55 -16.02 15.40
N ALA A 475 13.72 -15.51 14.48
CA ALA A 475 13.12 -14.18 14.62
C ALA A 475 12.13 -14.10 15.79
N LYS A 476 11.35 -15.16 16.02
CA LYS A 476 10.44 -15.28 17.17
C LYS A 476 11.21 -15.35 18.50
N GLY A 477 12.33 -16.07 18.52
CA GLY A 477 13.26 -16.10 19.64
C GLY A 477 13.87 -14.73 19.92
N ASP A 478 14.33 -14.02 18.87
CA ASP A 478 14.88 -12.66 18.97
C ASP A 478 13.85 -11.69 19.59
N ASP A 479 12.58 -11.81 19.25
CA ASP A 479 11.52 -10.99 19.87
C ASP A 479 11.34 -11.29 21.36
N CYS A 480 11.28 -12.56 21.74
CA CYS A 480 11.14 -12.95 23.14
C CYS A 480 12.37 -12.50 23.96
N PHE A 481 13.56 -12.61 23.37
CA PHE A 481 14.82 -12.19 23.97
C PHE A 481 14.82 -10.70 24.30
N VAL A 482 14.37 -9.86 23.37
CA VAL A 482 14.29 -8.41 23.57
C VAL A 482 13.32 -8.03 24.67
N ARG A 483 12.19 -8.74 24.78
CA ARG A 483 11.23 -8.57 25.87
C ARG A 483 11.72 -9.10 27.22
N ARG A 484 12.94 -9.64 27.29
CA ARG A 484 13.53 -10.32 28.45
C ARG A 484 12.73 -11.54 28.92
N ASP A 485 11.92 -12.12 28.04
CA ASP A 485 11.29 -13.43 28.28
C ASP A 485 12.25 -14.54 27.82
N PHE A 486 13.30 -14.73 28.62
CA PHE A 486 14.39 -15.65 28.29
C PHE A 486 13.91 -17.10 28.20
N GLN A 487 12.91 -17.50 28.99
CA GLN A 487 12.37 -18.86 28.96
C GLN A 487 11.64 -19.16 27.64
N ALA A 488 10.79 -18.23 27.17
CA ALA A 488 10.14 -18.36 25.86
C ALA A 488 11.15 -18.28 24.70
N ALA A 489 12.17 -17.41 24.81
CA ALA A 489 13.22 -17.29 23.81
C ALA A 489 14.03 -18.59 23.64
N ILE A 490 14.40 -19.24 24.76
CA ILE A 490 15.13 -20.52 24.75
C ILE A 490 14.34 -21.60 24.00
N ALA A 491 13.02 -21.71 24.23
CA ALA A 491 12.19 -22.69 23.54
C ALA A 491 12.23 -22.50 22.01
N CYS A 492 12.04 -21.26 21.54
CA CYS A 492 12.11 -20.95 20.11
C CYS A 492 13.49 -21.20 19.51
N TYR A 493 14.57 -20.86 20.23
CA TYR A 493 15.93 -21.10 19.75
C TYR A 493 16.31 -22.59 19.74
N GLN A 494 15.83 -23.38 20.70
CA GLN A 494 16.00 -24.84 20.70
C GLN A 494 15.28 -25.47 19.51
N GLU A 495 14.04 -25.07 19.23
CA GLU A 495 13.28 -25.54 18.06
C GLU A 495 14.02 -25.22 16.74
N ALA A 496 14.60 -24.01 16.64
CA ALA A 496 15.43 -23.62 15.49
C ALA A 496 16.73 -24.46 15.40
N ALA A 497 17.35 -24.79 16.54
CA ALA A 497 18.61 -25.52 16.58
C ALA A 497 18.44 -27.02 16.25
N THR A 498 17.30 -27.61 16.60
CA THR A 498 16.97 -29.02 16.33
C THR A 498 16.32 -29.25 14.96
N CYS A 499 16.06 -28.18 14.20
CA CYS A 499 15.45 -28.29 12.88
C CYS A 499 16.39 -28.99 11.88
N THR A 500 15.95 -30.10 11.30
CA THR A 500 16.59 -30.76 10.15
C THR A 500 16.07 -30.13 8.86
N ALA A 501 16.92 -29.46 8.08
CA ALA A 501 16.50 -28.85 6.82
C ALA A 501 16.05 -29.94 5.83
N SER A 502 14.80 -29.88 5.36
CA SER A 502 14.22 -30.80 4.38
C SER A 502 14.61 -30.46 2.93
N ILE A 503 15.88 -30.11 2.71
CA ILE A 503 16.43 -29.92 1.36
C ILE A 503 17.36 -31.10 1.09
N ASP A 504 17.05 -31.84 0.02
CA ASP A 504 17.77 -33.01 -0.46
C ASP A 504 19.24 -32.99 -0.09
N ALA A 505 19.62 -33.93 0.78
CA ALA A 505 21.00 -34.16 1.13
C ALA A 505 21.81 -34.27 -0.17
N SER A 506 22.72 -33.32 -0.37
CA SER A 506 23.81 -33.50 -1.32
C SER A 506 24.44 -34.89 -1.06
N PRO A 507 24.90 -35.62 -2.09
CA PRO A 507 25.33 -37.02 -1.96
C PRO A 507 26.48 -37.27 -0.96
N ASN A 508 27.02 -36.22 -0.34
CA ASN A 508 28.07 -36.28 0.68
C ASN A 508 27.60 -35.98 2.11
N GLY A 509 26.31 -35.72 2.38
CA GLY A 509 25.79 -35.53 3.73
C GLY A 509 26.32 -34.29 4.49
N LEU A 510 26.92 -33.32 3.77
CA LEU A 510 27.28 -32.03 4.35
C LEU A 510 26.11 -31.05 4.23
N GLU A 511 25.73 -30.44 5.35
CA GLU A 511 24.76 -29.35 5.42
C GLU A 511 25.29 -28.07 4.74
N ASP A 512 24.37 -27.24 4.24
CA ASP A 512 24.69 -25.93 3.68
C ASP A 512 25.44 -25.05 4.72
N PRO A 513 26.55 -24.37 4.34
CA PRO A 513 27.29 -23.49 5.27
C PRO A 513 26.44 -22.40 5.93
N GLU A 514 25.37 -21.95 5.26
CA GLU A 514 24.48 -20.91 5.80
C GLU A 514 23.48 -21.46 6.85
N SER A 515 22.99 -22.70 6.68
CA SER A 515 22.17 -23.36 7.71
C SER A 515 23.00 -23.72 8.93
N THR A 516 24.24 -24.17 8.72
CA THR A 516 25.21 -24.43 9.80
C THR A 516 25.46 -23.17 10.63
N ARG A 517 25.66 -22.02 9.97
CA ARG A 517 25.83 -20.72 10.62
C ARG A 517 24.60 -20.31 11.44
N GLN A 518 23.40 -20.48 10.88
CA GLN A 518 22.14 -20.16 11.58
C GLN A 518 21.91 -21.06 12.79
N ARG A 519 22.34 -22.34 12.73
CA ARG A 519 22.24 -23.28 13.84
C ARG A 519 23.17 -22.91 14.99
N VAL A 520 24.42 -22.57 14.66
CA VAL A 520 25.39 -22.08 15.64
C VAL A 520 24.88 -20.79 16.29
N ARG A 521 24.29 -19.88 15.51
CA ARG A 521 23.64 -18.67 16.04
C ARG A 521 22.52 -19.00 17.02
N ALA A 522 21.68 -20.01 16.75
CA ALA A 522 20.63 -20.44 17.67
C ALA A 522 21.21 -20.88 19.03
N TYR A 523 22.22 -21.77 19.03
CA TYR A 523 22.86 -22.23 20.26
C TYR A 523 23.56 -21.11 21.05
N VAL A 524 24.26 -20.20 20.36
CA VAL A 524 24.86 -19.02 21.00
C VAL A 524 23.78 -18.12 21.59
N SER A 525 22.63 -17.96 20.93
CA SER A 525 21.52 -17.15 21.44
C SER A 525 20.83 -17.81 22.66
N CYS A 526 20.72 -19.14 22.71
CA CYS A 526 20.35 -19.86 23.92
C CYS A 526 21.32 -19.57 25.08
N ALA A 527 22.63 -19.62 24.82
CA ALA A 527 23.64 -19.34 25.83
C ALA A 527 23.54 -17.90 26.37
N LYS A 528 23.20 -16.93 25.52
CA LYS A 528 22.92 -15.55 25.96
C LYS A 528 21.70 -15.46 26.87
N CYS A 529 20.63 -16.22 26.58
CA CYS A 529 19.44 -16.28 27.44
C CYS A 529 19.80 -16.83 28.82
N PHE A 530 20.52 -17.95 28.88
CA PHE A 530 20.99 -18.54 30.15
C PHE A 530 21.94 -17.61 30.90
N TYR A 531 22.83 -16.91 30.20
CA TYR A 531 23.67 -15.87 30.80
C TYR A 531 22.85 -14.73 31.42
N GLY A 532 21.79 -14.29 30.74
CA GLY A 532 20.85 -13.28 31.27
C GLY A 532 20.03 -13.75 32.47
N MET A 533 19.88 -15.07 32.65
CA MET A 533 19.22 -15.71 33.79
C MET A 533 20.20 -16.10 34.93
N ASP A 534 21.49 -15.75 34.81
CA ASP A 534 22.57 -16.13 35.74
C ASP A 534 22.87 -17.65 35.81
N GLU A 535 22.48 -18.43 34.80
CA GLU A 535 22.71 -19.88 34.72
C GLU A 535 23.97 -20.21 33.90
N MET A 536 25.15 -19.93 34.48
CA MET A 536 26.44 -20.03 33.76
C MET A 536 26.80 -21.46 33.32
N GLU A 537 26.42 -22.49 34.09
CA GLU A 537 26.68 -23.88 33.72
C GLU A 537 25.90 -24.31 32.48
N ASN A 538 24.63 -23.89 32.38
CA ASN A 538 23.78 -24.15 31.21
C ASN A 538 24.29 -23.36 30.00
N ALA A 539 24.64 -22.08 30.17
CA ALA A 539 25.25 -21.29 29.10
C ALA A 539 26.54 -21.95 28.56
N TRP A 540 27.40 -22.47 29.44
CA TRP A 540 28.63 -23.16 29.07
C TRP A 540 28.38 -24.45 28.27
N GLN A 541 27.38 -25.24 28.64
CA GLN A 541 27.01 -26.46 27.93
C GLN A 541 26.55 -26.16 26.49
N TYR A 542 25.68 -25.17 26.29
CA TYR A 542 25.22 -24.78 24.96
C TYR A 542 26.35 -24.23 24.07
N LEU A 543 27.33 -23.53 24.66
CA LEU A 543 28.52 -23.08 23.95
C LEU A 543 29.48 -24.22 23.58
N ASN A 544 29.50 -25.34 24.31
CA ASN A 544 30.25 -26.53 23.92
C ASN A 544 29.57 -27.26 22.77
N ILE A 545 28.25 -27.42 22.84
CA ILE A 545 27.47 -28.01 21.73
C ILE A 545 27.69 -27.20 20.45
N ALA A 546 27.65 -25.87 20.53
CA ALA A 546 27.93 -25.00 19.37
C ALA A 546 29.36 -25.16 18.83
N HIS A 547 30.34 -25.46 19.69
CA HIS A 547 31.74 -25.62 19.33
C HIS A 547 32.04 -26.98 18.66
N ASP A 548 31.25 -28.00 18.97
CA ASP A 548 31.43 -29.35 18.43
C ASP A 548 30.79 -29.55 17.03
N ILE A 549 30.09 -28.53 16.51
CA ILE A 549 29.48 -28.55 15.17
C ILE A 549 30.58 -28.51 14.09
N ALA A 550 30.53 -29.45 13.14
CA ALA A 550 31.47 -29.48 12.02
C ALA A 550 31.20 -28.33 11.02
N GLY A 551 32.27 -27.74 10.44
CA GLY A 551 32.13 -26.68 9.43
C GLY A 551 31.95 -25.26 9.98
N LEU A 552 32.37 -25.02 11.22
CA LEU A 552 32.28 -23.70 11.87
C LEU A 552 33.01 -22.60 11.09
N SER A 553 32.30 -21.48 10.90
CA SER A 553 32.94 -20.26 10.43
C SER A 553 33.84 -19.64 11.51
N VAL A 554 34.95 -19.03 11.08
CA VAL A 554 35.93 -18.37 11.97
C VAL A 554 35.27 -17.29 12.84
N GLU A 555 34.26 -16.59 12.31
CA GLU A 555 33.48 -15.59 13.04
C GLU A 555 32.61 -16.21 14.15
N SER A 556 31.96 -17.34 13.85
CA SER A 556 31.14 -18.06 14.84
C SER A 556 32.00 -18.60 15.98
N GLU A 557 33.18 -19.14 15.68
CA GLU A 557 34.13 -19.59 16.71
C GLU A 557 34.58 -18.45 17.63
N ALA A 558 34.89 -17.27 17.07
CA ALA A 558 35.23 -16.10 17.84
C ALA A 558 34.09 -15.68 18.79
N SER A 559 32.83 -15.74 18.32
CA SER A 559 31.66 -15.46 19.15
C SER A 559 31.49 -16.47 20.30
N ILE A 560 31.73 -17.76 20.04
CA ILE A 560 31.66 -18.80 21.07
C ILE A 560 32.71 -18.57 22.16
N PHE A 561 33.96 -18.28 21.77
CA PHE A 561 35.04 -18.01 22.73
C PHE A 561 34.80 -16.74 23.55
N LEU A 562 34.24 -15.68 22.94
CA LEU A 562 33.84 -14.47 23.67
C LEU A 562 32.86 -14.81 24.81
N TRP A 563 31.78 -15.53 24.50
CA TRP A 563 30.76 -15.88 25.50
C TRP A 563 31.26 -16.88 26.55
N LYS A 564 32.18 -17.80 26.17
CA LYS A 564 32.90 -18.64 27.15
C LYS A 564 33.76 -17.81 28.10
N GLY A 565 34.48 -16.82 27.56
CA GLY A 565 35.27 -15.87 28.36
C GLY A 565 34.40 -15.10 29.37
N LYS A 566 33.22 -14.62 28.94
CA LYS A 566 32.25 -13.97 29.83
C LYS A 566 31.75 -14.88 30.94
N CYS A 567 31.44 -16.16 30.65
CA CYS A 567 31.03 -17.13 31.67
C CYS A 567 32.14 -17.34 32.73
N ARG A 568 33.40 -17.46 32.31
CA ARG A 568 34.55 -17.60 33.24
C ARG A 568 34.81 -16.34 34.07
N ARG A 569 34.59 -15.16 33.48
CA ARG A 569 34.65 -13.88 34.20
C ARG A 569 33.66 -13.87 35.37
N VAL A 570 32.40 -14.27 35.13
CA VAL A 570 31.36 -14.35 36.17
C VAL A 570 31.72 -15.37 37.26
N GLN A 571 32.37 -16.47 36.89
CA GLN A 571 32.89 -17.47 37.84
C GLN A 571 34.17 -17.03 38.59
N LYS A 572 34.62 -15.78 38.42
CA LYS A 572 35.84 -15.20 39.02
C LYS A 572 37.14 -15.90 38.60
N ASP A 573 37.10 -16.68 37.51
CA ASP A 573 38.27 -17.32 36.91
C ASP A 573 38.84 -16.44 35.79
N TYR A 574 39.56 -15.39 36.20
CA TYR A 574 40.02 -14.34 35.29
C TYR A 574 41.16 -14.79 34.38
N ASP A 575 41.99 -15.73 34.81
CA ASP A 575 43.10 -16.25 34.00
C ASP A 575 42.58 -17.11 32.84
N ASP A 576 41.62 -18.00 33.10
CA ASP A 576 40.97 -18.79 32.04
C ASP A 576 40.10 -17.92 31.12
N SER A 577 39.44 -16.90 31.69
CA SER A 577 38.68 -15.92 30.91
C SER A 577 39.57 -15.17 29.90
N LEU A 578 40.75 -14.68 30.32
CA LEU A 578 41.69 -14.01 29.43
C LEU A 578 42.20 -14.93 28.33
N GLN A 579 42.57 -16.17 28.65
CA GLN A 579 43.03 -17.13 27.63
C GLN A 579 41.96 -17.42 26.57
N LEU A 580 40.69 -17.49 26.98
CA LEU A 580 39.56 -17.68 26.05
C LEU A 580 39.32 -16.44 25.19
N LEU A 581 39.45 -15.24 25.76
CA LEU A 581 39.29 -13.98 25.04
C LEU A 581 40.45 -13.73 24.05
N GLU A 582 41.69 -14.12 24.39
CA GLU A 582 42.82 -14.11 23.46
C GLU A 582 42.55 -15.01 22.25
N LYS A 583 42.07 -16.24 22.48
CA LYS A 583 41.63 -17.15 21.41
C LYS A 583 40.50 -16.55 20.57
N ALA A 584 39.54 -15.87 21.19
CA ALA A 584 38.47 -15.17 20.49
C ALA A 584 39.03 -14.05 19.59
N PHE A 585 40.01 -13.28 20.09
CA PHE A 585 40.63 -12.17 19.38
C PHE A 585 41.42 -12.62 18.16
N ASP A 586 42.17 -13.72 18.28
CA ASP A 586 42.92 -14.30 17.17
C ASP A 586 41.99 -14.78 16.05
N ARG A 587 40.89 -15.45 16.39
CA ARG A 587 39.87 -15.88 15.43
C ARG A 587 39.15 -14.69 14.79
N ALA A 588 38.75 -13.69 15.57
CA ALA A 588 38.14 -12.47 15.03
C ALA A 588 39.10 -11.70 14.09
N SER A 589 40.39 -11.68 14.42
CA SER A 589 41.43 -11.06 13.58
C SER A 589 41.64 -11.84 12.28
N ALA A 590 41.63 -13.17 12.32
CA ALA A 590 41.67 -14.01 11.13
C ALA A 590 40.43 -13.82 10.24
N ALA A 591 39.23 -13.68 10.82
CA ALA A 591 38.00 -13.37 10.09
C ALA A 591 38.06 -11.99 9.40
N SER A 592 38.66 -10.99 10.04
CA SER A 592 38.81 -9.64 9.47
C SER A 592 39.84 -9.53 8.33
N ALA A 593 40.74 -10.52 8.19
CA ALA A 593 41.82 -10.52 7.20
C ALA A 593 41.50 -11.33 5.93
N ALA A 594 40.36 -12.03 5.87
CA ALA A 594 39.97 -12.86 4.73
C ALA A 594 39.55 -12.00 3.51
N PRO A 595 40.04 -12.30 2.28
CA PRO A 595 39.69 -11.53 1.09
C PRO A 595 38.26 -11.80 0.63
N ALA A 596 37.53 -10.74 0.27
CA ALA A 596 36.15 -10.78 -0.21
C ALA A 596 36.03 -11.40 -1.62
N TYR A 597 36.15 -12.72 -1.73
CA TYR A 597 35.81 -13.49 -2.92
C TYR A 597 34.47 -14.20 -2.72
N LEU A 598 33.35 -13.47 -2.79
CA LEU A 598 32.00 -13.96 -3.14
C LEU A 598 30.99 -12.79 -3.10
N PRO A 599 30.07 -12.62 -4.07
CA PRO A 599 29.25 -11.41 -4.20
C PRO A 599 28.05 -11.29 -3.24
N SER A 600 27.90 -12.13 -2.21
CA SER A 600 26.64 -12.25 -1.46
C SER A 600 26.67 -11.82 0.02
N ALA A 601 27.77 -11.26 0.53
CA ALA A 601 27.84 -10.84 1.94
C ALA A 601 28.19 -9.35 2.06
N ALA A 602 27.22 -8.49 1.72
CA ALA A 602 27.38 -7.03 1.83
C ALA A 602 27.65 -6.53 3.26
N ASN A 603 27.47 -7.37 4.30
CA ASN A 603 27.57 -6.98 5.72
C ASN A 603 28.69 -7.69 6.53
N ALA A 604 29.46 -8.62 5.95
CA ALA A 604 30.49 -9.39 6.69
C ALA A 604 31.66 -8.58 7.31
N PRO A 605 32.19 -7.48 6.71
CA PRO A 605 33.33 -6.77 7.30
C PRO A 605 32.94 -5.93 8.54
N LEU A 606 31.67 -5.55 8.67
CA LEU A 606 31.16 -4.78 9.80
C LEU A 606 30.97 -5.65 11.05
N SER A 607 30.51 -6.89 10.94
CA SER A 607 30.30 -7.76 12.12
C SER A 607 31.61 -8.23 12.76
N ALA A 608 32.63 -8.58 11.97
CA ALA A 608 33.93 -9.02 12.48
C ALA A 608 34.69 -7.89 13.23
N SER A 609 34.58 -6.65 12.78
CA SER A 609 35.20 -5.49 13.44
C SER A 609 34.49 -5.13 14.76
N MET A 610 33.16 -5.24 14.82
CA MET A 610 32.38 -5.09 16.05
C MET A 610 32.70 -6.18 17.07
N LEU A 611 32.76 -7.44 16.64
CA LEU A 611 33.10 -8.58 17.49
C LEU A 611 34.50 -8.41 18.11
N LYS A 612 35.49 -8.00 17.30
CA LYS A 612 36.84 -7.71 17.76
C LYS A 612 36.87 -6.61 18.83
N ARG A 613 36.05 -5.57 18.68
CA ARG A 613 35.94 -4.49 19.65
C ARG A 613 35.30 -4.95 20.96
N SER A 614 34.24 -5.75 20.88
CA SER A 614 33.56 -6.37 22.03
C SER A 614 34.53 -7.24 22.83
N ILE A 615 35.33 -8.08 22.16
CA ILE A 615 36.38 -8.90 22.79
C ILE A 615 37.40 -8.03 23.52
N LEU A 616 37.91 -6.97 22.88
CA LEU A 616 38.87 -6.06 23.51
C LEU A 616 38.32 -5.35 24.75
N MET A 617 37.04 -4.99 24.76
CA MET A 617 36.40 -4.38 25.92
C MET A 617 36.30 -5.39 27.07
N GLU A 618 35.84 -6.61 26.81
CA GLU A 618 35.80 -7.67 27.82
C GLU A 618 37.20 -8.01 28.35
N MET A 619 38.23 -8.07 27.50
CA MET A 619 39.62 -8.27 27.95
C MET A 619 40.08 -7.19 28.92
N LYS A 620 39.72 -5.92 28.66
CA LYS A 620 40.03 -4.81 29.58
C LYS A 620 39.30 -4.97 30.91
N VAL A 621 38.01 -5.32 30.89
CA VAL A 621 37.21 -5.54 32.10
C VAL A 621 37.81 -6.67 32.94
N VAL A 622 38.11 -7.82 32.32
CA VAL A 622 38.75 -8.96 33.01
C VAL A 622 40.14 -8.58 33.54
N GLY A 623 40.93 -7.83 32.77
CA GLY A 623 42.25 -7.36 33.19
C GLY A 623 42.22 -6.45 34.42
N LEU A 624 41.22 -5.55 34.49
CA LEU A 624 41.01 -4.68 35.66
C LEU A 624 40.55 -5.48 36.89
N LEU A 625 39.63 -6.43 36.70
CA LEU A 625 39.15 -7.33 37.75
C LEU A 625 40.29 -8.18 38.33
N ARG A 626 41.15 -8.73 37.47
CA ARG A 626 42.32 -9.55 37.85
C ARG A 626 43.34 -8.78 38.68
N GLN A 627 43.54 -7.49 38.40
CA GLN A 627 44.56 -6.67 39.06
C GLN A 627 44.17 -6.24 40.50
N GLY A 628 42.96 -6.56 40.97
CA GLY A 628 42.54 -6.26 42.35
C GLY A 628 42.46 -4.76 42.67
N VAL A 629 42.45 -3.89 41.65
CA VAL A 629 42.37 -2.41 41.78
C VAL A 629 41.08 -1.96 42.49
N TYR A 630 40.11 -2.88 42.58
CA TYR A 630 38.83 -2.72 43.25
C TYR A 630 38.94 -2.55 44.77
N ASP A 631 39.73 -3.39 45.45
CA ASP A 631 39.88 -3.35 46.92
C ASP A 631 40.59 -2.07 47.38
N THR A 632 41.48 -1.51 46.56
CA THR A 632 42.20 -0.27 46.83
C THR A 632 41.35 0.99 46.66
N LEU A 633 40.29 0.95 45.84
CA LEU A 633 39.41 2.09 45.57
C LEU A 633 38.18 2.14 46.47
N LEU A 634 37.71 0.99 46.97
CA LEU A 634 36.67 0.94 48.01
C LEU A 634 37.20 1.24 49.41
N SER A 635 38.50 1.03 49.65
CA SER A 635 39.14 1.31 50.95
C SER A 635 39.57 2.76 51.14
N THR A 636 39.48 3.61 50.12
CA THR A 636 39.99 5.00 50.15
C THR A 636 38.94 6.06 50.46
N GLU A 637 37.98 5.81 51.36
CA GLU A 637 37.31 6.87 52.16
C GLU A 637 36.90 6.36 53.56
N ALA A 638 37.80 5.67 54.28
CA ALA A 638 37.57 5.27 55.68
C ALA A 638 38.71 5.67 56.65
N SER A 639 39.00 6.97 56.72
CA SER A 639 39.52 7.65 57.92
C SER A 639 39.26 9.14 57.72
N GLU A 640 38.46 9.88 58.49
CA GLU A 640 38.37 9.94 59.95
C GLU A 640 36.95 10.35 60.40
N SER A 641 36.35 9.58 61.30
CA SER A 641 35.50 9.99 62.45
C SER A 641 34.42 8.94 62.75
N ALA A 642 34.30 8.62 64.03
CA ALA A 642 33.72 7.38 64.53
C ALA A 642 32.19 7.37 64.66
N SER A 643 31.67 6.14 64.66
CA SER A 643 30.40 5.63 65.20
C SER A 643 29.14 5.68 64.32
N GLN A 644 28.76 4.52 63.75
CA GLN A 644 27.44 3.87 63.75
C GLN A 644 27.53 2.51 62.98
N PRO A 645 26.70 1.50 63.28
CA PRO A 645 26.98 0.10 62.93
C PRO A 645 26.75 -0.20 61.45
N ALA A 646 27.65 -1.04 60.92
CA ALA A 646 27.62 -1.61 59.58
C ALA A 646 26.48 -2.61 59.42
N GLY A 647 25.66 -2.43 58.38
CA GLY A 647 24.67 -3.43 57.95
C GLY A 647 23.45 -2.85 57.26
N SER A 648 23.60 -2.19 56.10
CA SER A 648 22.50 -1.99 55.13
C SER A 648 22.89 -1.27 53.82
N ASN A 649 24.06 -0.66 53.69
CA ASN A 649 24.33 0.25 52.55
C ASN A 649 24.99 -0.39 51.30
N GLU A 650 25.61 -1.57 51.40
CA GLU A 650 26.22 -2.22 50.23
C GLU A 650 25.17 -2.68 49.20
N SER A 651 24.02 -3.19 49.66
CA SER A 651 22.94 -3.70 48.79
C SER A 651 22.28 -2.63 47.91
N ASP A 652 22.22 -1.38 48.36
CA ASP A 652 21.56 -0.30 47.61
C ASP A 652 22.51 0.37 46.60
N ALA A 653 23.82 0.44 46.93
CA ALA A 653 24.85 0.87 46.00
C ALA A 653 24.98 -0.11 44.83
N GLU A 654 24.96 -1.41 45.11
CA GLU A 654 25.02 -2.48 44.12
C GLU A 654 23.80 -2.47 43.18
N LYS A 655 22.58 -2.34 43.71
CA LYS A 655 21.36 -2.22 42.88
C LYS A 655 21.35 -1.00 41.98
N THR A 656 21.77 0.16 42.50
CA THR A 656 21.83 1.42 41.74
C THR A 656 22.83 1.31 40.59
N LEU A 657 23.92 0.58 40.82
CA LEU A 657 24.97 0.33 39.85
C LEU A 657 24.55 -0.66 38.76
N THR A 658 23.87 -1.75 39.12
CA THR A 658 23.28 -2.70 38.16
C THR A 658 22.28 -1.98 37.25
N GLN A 659 21.45 -1.10 37.81
CA GLN A 659 20.48 -0.30 37.06
C GLN A 659 21.16 0.73 36.12
N MET A 660 22.28 1.33 36.54
CA MET A 660 23.13 2.13 35.65
C MET A 660 23.73 1.29 34.52
N MET A 661 24.16 0.07 34.80
CA MET A 661 24.73 -0.81 33.78
C MET A 661 23.69 -1.25 32.74
N GLU A 662 22.47 -1.61 33.15
CA GLU A 662 21.38 -1.89 32.21
C GLU A 662 21.12 -0.73 31.24
N THR A 663 21.39 0.50 31.67
CA THR A 663 21.26 1.71 30.85
C THR A 663 22.34 1.84 29.77
N PHE A 664 23.53 1.24 29.99
CA PHE A 664 24.65 1.27 29.05
C PHE A 664 24.71 0.06 28.10
N HIS A 665 23.95 -1.01 28.40
CA HIS A 665 23.91 -2.20 27.56
C HIS A 665 22.82 -2.08 26.49
N CYS A 666 23.15 -2.54 25.29
CA CYS A 666 22.16 -2.67 24.22
C CYS A 666 21.20 -3.81 24.55
N PRO A 667 19.88 -3.58 24.55
CA PRO A 667 18.88 -4.62 24.81
C PRO A 667 18.92 -5.79 23.80
N LEU A 668 19.45 -5.57 22.59
CA LEU A 668 19.54 -6.58 21.54
C LEU A 668 20.77 -7.48 21.66
N SER A 669 21.93 -6.91 22.01
CA SER A 669 23.20 -7.66 22.07
C SER A 669 23.56 -8.13 23.47
N LEU A 670 23.00 -7.50 24.51
CA LEU A 670 23.45 -7.58 25.90
C LEU A 670 24.93 -7.18 26.07
N GLU A 671 25.42 -6.30 25.20
CA GLU A 671 26.78 -5.77 25.25
C GLU A 671 26.75 -4.25 25.44
N LEU A 672 27.84 -3.70 25.94
CA LEU A 672 28.02 -2.25 26.09
C LEU A 672 27.89 -1.55 24.73
N MET A 673 27.05 -0.51 24.66
CA MET A 673 26.87 0.28 23.44
C MET A 673 28.13 1.10 23.10
N ASP A 674 28.42 1.26 21.82
CA ASP A 674 29.49 2.12 21.31
C ASP A 674 28.94 3.31 20.51
N ASP A 675 27.91 3.06 19.70
CA ASP A 675 27.17 4.10 19.01
C ASP A 675 25.69 4.05 19.40
N PRO A 676 25.36 4.50 20.63
CA PRO A 676 23.99 4.45 21.11
C PRO A 676 23.10 5.33 20.23
N VAL A 677 22.02 4.75 19.70
CA VAL A 677 20.98 5.44 18.95
C VAL A 677 19.64 5.27 19.64
N THR A 678 18.88 6.36 19.73
CA THR A 678 17.58 6.40 20.37
C THR A 678 16.46 6.41 19.33
N THR A 679 15.43 5.61 19.57
CA THR A 679 14.21 5.56 18.75
C THR A 679 13.24 6.67 19.18
N PRO A 680 12.23 7.03 18.37
CA PRO A 680 11.22 8.03 18.74
C PRO A 680 10.47 7.70 20.04
N ASP A 681 10.38 6.41 20.38
CA ASP A 681 9.73 5.93 21.60
C ASP A 681 10.64 6.01 22.84
N GLY A 682 11.88 6.46 22.67
CA GLY A 682 12.84 6.70 23.77
C GLY A 682 13.74 5.52 24.12
N ASN A 683 13.65 4.39 23.40
CA ASN A 683 14.54 3.25 23.61
C ASN A 683 15.90 3.49 22.96
N THR A 684 16.99 3.07 23.61
CA THR A 684 18.34 3.22 23.07
C THR A 684 18.96 1.86 22.77
N TYR A 685 19.57 1.75 21.59
CA TYR A 685 20.19 0.53 21.08
C TYR A 685 21.58 0.83 20.51
N GLU A 686 22.39 -0.20 20.33
CA GLU A 686 23.57 -0.13 19.48
C GLU A 686 23.15 0.04 18.02
N ARG A 687 23.67 1.05 17.31
CA ARG A 687 23.27 1.39 15.92
C ARG A 687 23.25 0.16 15.02
N ALA A 688 24.34 -0.59 14.99
CA ALA A 688 24.45 -1.70 14.05
C ALA A 688 23.42 -2.80 14.34
N MET A 689 23.13 -3.04 15.62
CA MET A 689 22.17 -4.06 16.04
C MET A 689 20.73 -3.68 15.68
N ILE A 690 20.34 -2.42 15.88
CA ILE A 690 18.98 -1.96 15.53
C ILE A 690 18.82 -1.83 14.01
N GLU A 691 19.84 -1.40 13.28
CA GLU A 691 19.79 -1.36 11.81
C GLU A 691 19.66 -2.76 11.22
N GLN A 692 20.41 -3.74 11.75
CA GLN A 692 20.27 -5.14 11.36
C GLN A 692 18.88 -5.70 11.69
N HIS A 693 18.31 -5.36 12.86
CA HIS A 693 16.96 -5.76 13.22
C HIS A 693 15.93 -5.24 12.21
N LEU A 694 16.04 -3.96 11.82
CA LEU A 694 15.13 -3.35 10.85
C LEU A 694 15.22 -3.99 9.45
N GLU A 695 16.41 -4.45 9.07
CA GLU A 695 16.64 -5.14 7.79
C GLU A 695 16.15 -6.59 7.79
N VAL A 696 16.33 -7.32 8.90
CA VAL A 696 16.08 -8.78 8.97
C VAL A 696 14.70 -9.11 9.52
N ASN A 697 14.28 -8.43 10.58
CA ASN A 697 13.07 -8.75 11.33
C ASN A 697 11.88 -7.83 10.99
N GLY A 698 12.16 -6.65 10.39
CA GLY A 698 11.16 -5.72 9.86
C GLY A 698 11.21 -4.33 10.49
N CYS A 699 10.48 -3.38 9.87
CA CYS A 699 10.51 -1.95 10.22
C CYS A 699 9.69 -1.60 11.48
N PHE A 700 10.07 -2.13 12.63
CA PHE A 700 9.45 -1.82 13.93
C PHE A 700 10.48 -1.77 15.07
N ASP A 701 10.14 -1.07 16.15
CA ASP A 701 10.96 -0.98 17.37
C ASP A 701 10.91 -2.34 18.11
N PRO A 702 12.06 -2.94 18.44
CA PRO A 702 12.11 -4.25 19.09
C PRO A 702 11.36 -4.33 20.42
N LEU A 703 11.35 -3.25 21.21
CA LEU A 703 10.75 -3.22 22.54
C LEU A 703 9.28 -2.78 22.50
N THR A 704 8.95 -1.70 21.79
CA THR A 704 7.57 -1.16 21.75
C THR A 704 6.70 -1.76 20.64
N ARG A 705 7.32 -2.39 19.64
CA ARG A 705 6.69 -2.83 18.38
C ARG A 705 6.05 -1.70 17.57
N ALA A 706 6.36 -0.44 17.87
CA ALA A 706 5.90 0.69 17.07
C ALA A 706 6.61 0.70 15.70
N PRO A 707 5.99 1.23 14.63
CA PRO A 707 6.64 1.36 13.33
C PRO A 707 7.91 2.21 13.43
N LEU A 708 9.05 1.62 13.01
CA LEU A 708 10.37 2.22 13.12
C LEU A 708 11.11 2.06 11.80
N THR A 709 11.75 3.12 11.33
CA THR A 709 12.56 3.14 10.11
C THR A 709 13.97 3.63 10.42
N LYS A 710 14.95 3.23 9.61
CA LYS A 710 16.37 3.58 9.80
C LYS A 710 16.61 5.09 9.91
N SER A 711 15.81 5.91 9.22
CA SER A 711 15.91 7.38 9.26
C SER A 711 15.42 8.01 10.56
N GLN A 712 14.68 7.27 11.39
CA GLN A 712 14.18 7.72 12.69
C GLN A 712 15.15 7.42 13.85
N LEU A 713 16.29 6.77 13.58
CA LEU A 713 17.32 6.49 14.57
C LEU A 713 18.18 7.73 14.83
N HIS A 714 18.02 8.34 16.01
CA HIS A 714 18.76 9.53 16.39
C HIS A 714 19.99 9.17 17.24
N PRO A 715 21.19 9.67 16.94
CA PRO A 715 22.37 9.38 17.76
C PRO A 715 22.22 9.97 19.17
N ASN A 716 22.37 9.13 20.19
CA ASN A 716 22.36 9.54 21.59
C ASN A 716 23.75 10.03 22.00
N ARG A 717 24.07 11.26 21.56
CA ARG A 717 25.38 11.89 21.81
C ARG A 717 25.67 12.05 23.31
N ALA A 718 24.64 12.28 24.13
CA ALA A 718 24.80 12.44 25.58
C ALA A 718 25.23 11.12 26.24
N LEU A 719 24.56 10.00 25.91
CA LEU A 719 24.94 8.68 26.41
C LEU A 719 26.33 8.28 25.91
N LYS A 720 26.63 8.55 24.63
CA LYS A 720 27.95 8.30 24.07
C LYS A 720 29.06 9.06 24.78
N GLN A 721 28.89 10.37 24.99
CA GLN A 721 29.86 11.20 25.71
C GLN A 721 30.03 10.77 27.17
N LEU A 722 28.94 10.40 27.84
CA LEU A 722 28.99 9.88 29.20
C LEU A 722 29.81 8.59 29.26
N MET A 723 29.54 7.64 28.35
CA MET A 723 30.28 6.39 28.27
C MET A 723 31.75 6.61 27.92
N GLU A 724 32.06 7.49 26.95
CA GLU A 724 33.43 7.85 26.58
C GLU A 724 34.20 8.49 27.75
N THR A 725 33.56 9.41 28.49
CA THR A 725 34.16 10.07 29.66
C THR A 725 34.40 9.10 30.80
N LEU A 726 33.44 8.20 31.06
CA LEU A 726 33.59 7.18 32.09
C LEU A 726 34.65 6.13 31.67
N LEU A 727 34.76 5.80 30.38
CA LEU A 727 35.78 4.89 29.84
C LEU A 727 37.19 5.51 29.84
N SER A 728 37.34 6.80 29.55
CA SER A 728 38.63 7.50 29.55
C SER A 728 39.22 7.65 30.94
N ASP A 729 38.38 7.91 31.94
CA ASP A 729 38.80 8.14 33.33
C ASP A 729 39.03 6.83 34.13
N HIS A 730 39.02 5.66 33.46
CA HIS A 730 39.04 4.32 34.09
C HIS A 730 37.86 4.02 35.02
N ARG A 731 36.93 4.96 35.21
CA ARG A 731 35.80 4.87 36.14
C ARG A 731 34.69 3.93 35.66
N LEU A 732 34.43 3.78 34.36
CA LEU A 732 33.48 2.78 33.84
C LEU A 732 34.06 1.37 33.96
N GLY A 733 35.36 1.18 33.75
CA GLY A 733 36.01 -0.12 33.98
C GLY A 733 35.94 -0.54 35.45
N LEU A 734 36.02 0.43 36.36
CA LEU A 734 35.79 0.25 37.80
C LEU A 734 34.31 -0.01 38.14
N LEU A 735 33.37 0.71 37.50
CA LEU A 735 31.91 0.53 37.64
C LEU A 735 31.42 -0.83 37.10
N LEU A 736 31.95 -1.26 35.95
CA LEU A 736 31.67 -2.55 35.31
C LEU A 736 32.29 -3.71 36.10
N ALA A 737 33.42 -3.47 36.78
CA ALA A 737 34.07 -4.42 37.68
C ALA A 737 33.33 -4.58 39.04
N SER A 738 32.63 -3.56 39.52
CA SER A 738 31.82 -3.63 40.75
C SER A 738 30.55 -4.51 40.66
N CYS A 739 30.14 -4.95 39.47
CA CYS A 739 28.89 -5.67 39.28
C CYS A 739 29.01 -7.21 39.31
N SER A 740 29.90 -7.76 40.12
CA SER A 740 29.90 -9.21 40.40
C SER A 740 30.36 -9.51 41.83
N ALA A 741 29.51 -9.22 42.82
CA ALA A 741 29.57 -9.94 44.09
C ALA A 741 28.86 -11.29 43.93
#